data_AF-A0A5C5VN38-F1
#
_entry.id   AF-A0A5C5VN38-F1
#
_cell.length_a   1.000
_cell.length_b   1.000
_cell.length_c   1.000
_cell.angle_alpha   90.00
_cell.angle_beta   90.00
_cell.angle_gamma   90.00
#
_symmetry.space_group_name_H-M   'P 1'
#
loop_
_entity.id
_entity.type
_entity.pdbx_description
1 polymer ?
#
loop_
_entity_poly.entity_id
_entity_poly.type
_entity_poly.pdbx_seq_one_letter_code
_entity_poly.pdbx_strand_id
1 'polypeptide(L)'
;MCRLASCFVLLCFASVACAQTPMWIWKSNSAADNETVYVRKEVQLTGPVKQATLYATADNHISATFNGKPVIQHDDWATWGKANVTKLIRDDRALIAAAGKNDSGVAAMLLKLEVEYKDGKKQTFVSDDSWSVSTKSAPGWDRAGFKADWKNAYVLGKLGMQPWGNVNVAAVAAAPGEATPVDNIKTLEGFTVERLYSVPLGQEGSWVSMTADPQGRLICSDQYGGLFRVTPGKDAATTKIEQLDVAIGAAQGLLCAYDALYVSVNGGAAQGSGFYKVTDTNGDDQYDKVELLKKFNGGGEHGPHAIRLGPDGKLYVIAGNHTNIPQGGEVGAPHKNWAEDLLLPRNPDGNGHATGRMAPAGWIARTDRDGKEWELICAGFRNPYDIAFNADGELFTYDADMEWDTGSPWYRPTRVNHAVSAAEYGWRYGTGKWPDYYVDSVGAVVDIGLGSPTGIEMGLGAKFPAKYQNALYINDWTYGVIYAVQMTPQGATYTANFEKFITGRPLPVTDIVVNPKDGALYFTIGGRRTQSGLYRVTYDGPESTAPVATTEGEEGREARALRRELEKLHTTQPDGALGKIWPSLASNDRAIRYAARVALENQDLAAWKDKALAETNANATIQALAALCRTGDKVDQTAVLEKLNTLPYDRMSEEQILDALRVYQLAYIRLGGKQNDAANEAVIAVLDPRFPGDSEKLNRELFNLLVYLEAPGIVEKGMKQLFAGQTQQEQMFYAFVLRNAEKGWTMDQRKAYFSWMNLAQTKYRGGNSFKKFVMQIRDNASEKLAKADLAELKEIMDGGQIEEVANLETTRQFVHNWQVDDLVGMLPQVESGRSFEKGRVAFEAAQCAKCHRFAGQGGGTGPDLTGVGNRFAPLYVLEAMILPSKVVSDQYVNTIFQTDTGDILVGRIISETDDEYQVRSGPFAKELTVLKKDEIDGMKHSPQSEMPSGLLNTLTQEEILDLIAYLRSAGNENDAAFKK
;
A
#
# COMPACT_ATOMS: atom_id res chain seq x y z
N MET A 1 -41.63 -35.49 74.00
CA MET A 1 -41.10 -35.80 72.65
C MET A 1 -39.71 -35.18 72.56
N CYS A 2 -38.68 -36.00 72.74
CA CYS A 2 -37.27 -35.59 72.71
C CYS A 2 -36.70 -35.68 71.29
N ARG A 3 -35.81 -34.76 70.91
CA ARG A 3 -34.79 -35.03 69.89
C ARG A 3 -33.44 -34.49 70.35
N LEU A 4 -32.48 -35.41 70.48
CA LEU A 4 -31.05 -35.15 70.60
C LEU A 4 -30.41 -35.13 69.20
N ALA A 5 -29.55 -34.13 69.02
CA ALA A 5 -28.32 -33.99 68.24
C ALA A 5 -28.06 -34.85 66.98
N SER A 6 -27.62 -34.16 65.92
CA SER A 6 -26.38 -34.49 65.19
C SER A 6 -25.80 -33.24 64.52
N CYS A 7 -24.52 -33.00 64.78
CA CYS A 7 -23.69 -31.96 64.18
C CYS A 7 -23.44 -32.26 62.69
N PHE A 8 -23.40 -31.21 61.85
CA PHE A 8 -22.71 -31.25 60.57
C PHE A 8 -21.80 -30.03 60.44
N VAL A 9 -20.54 -30.32 60.15
CA VAL A 9 -19.44 -29.38 59.90
C VAL A 9 -19.67 -28.72 58.53
N LEU A 10 -19.73 -27.39 58.49
CA LEU A 10 -19.67 -26.61 57.25
C LEU A 10 -18.19 -26.43 56.87
N LEU A 11 -17.77 -27.06 55.78
CA LEU A 11 -16.52 -26.75 55.09
C LEU A 11 -16.74 -25.52 54.19
N CYS A 12 -16.07 -24.41 54.53
CA CYS A 12 -15.96 -23.24 53.67
C CYS A 12 -15.05 -23.56 52.47
N PHE A 13 -15.61 -23.58 51.26
CA PHE A 13 -14.82 -23.41 50.05
C PHE A 13 -14.65 -21.92 49.78
N ALA A 14 -13.40 -21.44 49.85
CA ALA A 14 -13.04 -20.12 49.35
C ALA A 14 -13.15 -20.14 47.82
N SER A 15 -14.05 -19.32 47.27
CA SER A 15 -14.13 -19.07 45.84
C SER A 15 -12.93 -18.24 45.40
N VAL A 16 -12.13 -18.77 44.48
CA VAL A 16 -11.16 -17.98 43.73
C VAL A 16 -11.97 -17.08 42.78
N ALA A 17 -11.95 -15.76 43.01
CA ALA A 17 -12.65 -14.81 42.18
C ALA A 17 -11.99 -14.76 40.79
N CYS A 18 -12.66 -15.33 39.79
CA CYS A 18 -12.26 -15.20 38.39
C CYS A 18 -12.33 -13.72 37.97
N ALA A 19 -11.29 -13.20 37.32
CA ALA A 19 -11.26 -11.82 36.85
C ALA A 19 -12.34 -11.61 35.78
N GLN A 20 -13.32 -10.74 36.05
CA GLN A 20 -14.39 -10.45 35.08
C GLN A 20 -13.83 -9.72 33.86
N THR A 21 -14.17 -10.20 32.65
CA THR A 21 -13.79 -9.57 31.38
C THR A 21 -14.79 -8.48 31.01
N PRO A 22 -14.36 -7.24 30.67
CA PRO A 22 -15.27 -6.21 30.19
C PRO A 22 -15.99 -6.59 28.90
N MET A 23 -17.28 -6.25 28.84
CA MET A 23 -18.15 -6.43 27.68
C MET A 23 -18.37 -5.10 26.97
N TRP A 24 -18.30 -5.11 25.65
CA TRP A 24 -18.73 -4.01 24.81
C TRP A 24 -20.24 -3.84 24.94
N ILE A 25 -20.64 -2.67 25.43
CA ILE A 25 -22.05 -2.34 25.67
C ILE A 25 -22.49 -1.15 24.84
N TRP A 26 -23.75 -1.16 24.42
CA TRP A 26 -24.43 -0.03 23.79
C TRP A 26 -25.92 -0.06 24.11
N LYS A 27 -26.75 0.76 23.45
CA LYS A 27 -28.22 0.68 23.59
C LYS A 27 -28.82 -0.53 22.85
N SER A 28 -28.20 -0.97 21.74
CA SER A 28 -28.66 -2.01 20.81
C SER A 28 -27.50 -2.47 19.92
N ASN A 29 -27.68 -3.56 19.17
CA ASN A 29 -26.71 -4.07 18.17
C ASN A 29 -26.64 -3.24 16.87
N SER A 30 -27.46 -2.21 16.72
CA SER A 30 -27.45 -1.26 15.61
C SER A 30 -27.42 0.16 16.19
N ALA A 31 -26.29 0.84 16.00
CA ALA A 31 -26.10 2.23 16.39
C ALA A 31 -26.50 3.16 15.22
N ALA A 32 -27.00 4.34 15.54
CA ALA A 32 -27.28 5.37 14.55
C ALA A 32 -26.09 6.34 14.40
N ASP A 33 -25.99 7.01 13.26
CA ASP A 33 -25.00 8.06 13.05
C ASP A 33 -25.26 9.24 14.00
N ASN A 34 -24.19 9.85 14.52
CA ASN A 34 -24.24 10.91 15.53
C ASN A 34 -24.98 10.54 16.84
N GLU A 35 -25.16 9.25 17.12
CA GLU A 35 -25.84 8.79 18.33
C GLU A 35 -25.00 9.00 19.59
N THR A 36 -25.60 9.57 20.64
CA THR A 36 -25.01 9.60 21.98
C THR A 36 -25.78 8.67 22.92
N VAL A 37 -25.04 7.80 23.61
CA VAL A 37 -25.56 6.87 24.61
C VAL A 37 -24.96 7.18 25.98
N TYR A 38 -25.81 7.23 27.00
CA TYR A 38 -25.46 7.46 28.39
C TYR A 38 -25.60 6.15 29.17
N VAL A 39 -24.55 5.73 29.87
CA VAL A 39 -24.55 4.54 30.73
C VAL A 39 -24.19 4.88 32.17
N ARG A 40 -24.77 4.16 33.13
CA ARG A 40 -24.40 4.29 34.55
C ARG A 40 -24.49 2.97 35.31
N LYS A 41 -23.67 2.84 36.36
CA LYS A 41 -23.72 1.73 37.33
C LYS A 41 -23.27 2.21 38.71
N GLU A 42 -24.10 1.93 39.72
CA GLU A 42 -23.73 2.11 41.12
C GLU A 42 -23.12 0.80 41.61
N VAL A 43 -21.98 0.90 42.28
CA VAL A 43 -21.20 -0.25 42.75
C VAL A 43 -20.97 -0.15 44.26
N GLN A 44 -21.05 -1.30 44.93
CA GLN A 44 -20.81 -1.42 46.36
C GLN A 44 -19.36 -1.84 46.62
N LEU A 45 -18.64 -1.01 47.35
CA LEU A 45 -17.28 -1.27 47.81
C LEU A 45 -17.31 -2.06 49.12
N THR A 46 -16.34 -2.94 49.31
CA THR A 46 -16.33 -3.93 50.40
C THR A 46 -15.43 -3.54 51.58
N GLY A 47 -14.73 -2.40 51.50
CA GLY A 47 -13.89 -1.88 52.57
C GLY A 47 -13.17 -0.57 52.23
N PRO A 48 -12.28 -0.09 53.12
CA PRO A 48 -11.51 1.12 52.90
C PRO A 48 -10.54 0.98 51.71
N VAL A 49 -10.68 1.88 50.72
CA VAL A 49 -9.89 1.84 49.49
C VAL A 49 -8.48 2.40 49.70
N LYS A 50 -7.48 1.68 49.18
CA LYS A 50 -6.09 2.13 49.07
C LYS A 50 -5.85 2.82 47.72
N GLN A 51 -6.34 2.23 46.63
CA GLN A 51 -6.24 2.79 45.27
C GLN A 51 -7.45 2.37 44.43
N ALA A 52 -7.97 3.28 43.61
CA ALA A 52 -8.99 2.98 42.62
C ALA A 52 -8.68 3.68 41.28
N THR A 53 -8.82 2.93 40.19
CA THR A 53 -8.57 3.41 38.83
C THR A 53 -9.74 3.07 37.91
N LEU A 54 -10.31 4.09 37.30
CA LEU A 54 -11.34 3.96 36.27
C LEU A 54 -10.68 3.91 34.89
N TYR A 55 -11.18 3.02 34.04
CA TYR A 55 -10.85 2.91 32.64
C TYR A 55 -12.13 3.01 31.80
N ALA A 56 -12.06 3.72 30.69
CA ALA A 56 -13.18 3.85 29.75
C ALA A 56 -12.69 4.06 28.32
N THR A 57 -13.37 3.46 27.34
CA THR A 57 -13.16 3.70 25.92
C THR A 57 -14.47 3.49 25.13
N ALA A 58 -14.59 4.03 23.92
CA ALA A 58 -15.72 3.84 23.01
C ALA A 58 -15.28 3.99 21.56
N ASP A 59 -16.14 3.55 20.62
CA ASP A 59 -15.86 3.54 19.17
C ASP A 59 -15.26 4.86 18.65
N ASN A 60 -15.85 6.01 18.97
CA ASN A 60 -15.32 7.31 18.55
C ASN A 60 -15.03 8.25 19.72
N HIS A 61 -15.98 8.43 20.64
CA HIS A 61 -15.84 9.37 21.74
C HIS A 61 -16.44 8.85 23.04
N ILE A 62 -15.74 9.02 24.16
CA ILE A 62 -16.27 8.77 25.50
C ILE A 62 -15.88 9.88 26.48
N SER A 63 -16.87 10.27 27.29
CA SER A 63 -16.65 11.07 28.50
C SER A 63 -17.16 10.27 29.70
N ALA A 64 -16.35 10.14 30.76
CA ALA A 64 -16.74 9.44 31.98
C ALA A 64 -16.62 10.33 33.22
N THR A 65 -17.57 10.13 34.13
CA THR A 65 -17.65 10.76 35.44
C THR A 65 -17.61 9.71 36.54
N PHE A 66 -17.12 10.12 37.70
CA PHE A 66 -17.12 9.31 38.92
C PHE A 66 -17.72 10.14 40.05
N ASN A 67 -18.82 9.67 40.64
CA ASN A 67 -19.62 10.42 41.63
C ASN A 67 -19.96 11.86 41.18
N GLY A 68 -20.32 12.03 39.90
CA GLY A 68 -20.73 13.32 39.32
C GLY A 68 -19.57 14.28 39.01
N LYS A 69 -18.32 13.82 39.08
CA LYS A 69 -17.15 14.60 38.66
C LYS A 69 -16.58 14.03 37.35
N PRO A 70 -16.35 14.84 36.30
CA PRO A 70 -15.66 14.40 35.10
C PRO A 70 -14.23 13.92 35.41
N VAL A 71 -13.86 12.76 34.87
CA VAL A 71 -12.55 12.12 35.12
C VAL A 71 -11.87 11.58 33.87
N ILE A 72 -12.62 11.26 32.80
CA ILE A 72 -12.07 10.77 31.53
C ILE A 72 -12.76 11.51 30.37
N GLN A 73 -11.96 11.98 29.42
CA GLN A 73 -12.35 12.32 28.05
C GLN A 73 -11.38 11.56 27.14
N HIS A 74 -11.88 10.75 26.21
CA HIS A 74 -11.07 9.87 25.39
C HIS A 74 -11.76 9.59 24.06
N ASP A 75 -10.99 9.53 22.97
CA ASP A 75 -11.51 9.52 21.60
C ASP A 75 -10.91 8.38 20.73
N ASP A 76 -10.49 7.27 21.35
CA ASP A 76 -9.86 6.15 20.65
C ASP A 76 -10.31 4.78 21.21
N TRP A 77 -10.97 3.94 20.42
CA TRP A 77 -11.44 2.64 20.91
C TRP A 77 -10.30 1.66 21.24
N ALA A 78 -9.13 1.81 20.60
CA ALA A 78 -8.04 0.84 20.66
C ALA A 78 -7.22 0.93 21.97
N THR A 79 -7.38 2.04 22.70
CA THR A 79 -6.68 2.30 23.96
C THR A 79 -7.64 2.66 25.09
N TRP A 80 -7.22 2.44 26.33
CA TRP A 80 -8.02 2.83 27.50
C TRP A 80 -7.75 4.28 27.91
N GLY A 81 -8.79 5.12 27.97
CA GLY A 81 -8.78 6.28 28.83
C GLY A 81 -8.67 5.84 30.29
N LYS A 82 -7.81 6.46 31.10
CA LYS A 82 -7.50 6.02 32.47
C LYS A 82 -7.49 7.19 33.45
N ALA A 83 -8.13 7.03 34.61
CA ALA A 83 -8.16 8.03 35.67
C ALA A 83 -8.03 7.42 37.07
N ASN A 84 -7.18 7.99 37.93
CA ASN A 84 -7.13 7.65 39.35
C ASN A 84 -8.29 8.33 40.09
N VAL A 85 -9.25 7.54 40.58
CA VAL A 85 -10.48 8.02 41.23
C VAL A 85 -10.46 7.84 42.75
N THR A 86 -9.33 7.41 43.32
CA THR A 86 -9.19 7.09 44.76
C THR A 86 -9.72 8.20 45.68
N LYS A 87 -9.36 9.47 45.40
CA LYS A 87 -9.77 10.63 46.21
C LYS A 87 -11.24 11.03 46.05
N LEU A 88 -11.95 10.43 45.10
CA LEU A 88 -13.36 10.71 44.80
C LEU A 88 -14.33 9.73 45.48
N ILE A 89 -13.79 8.68 46.11
CA ILE A 89 -14.52 7.73 46.93
C ILE A 89 -14.68 8.33 48.33
N ARG A 90 -15.92 8.51 48.77
CA ARG A 90 -16.25 9.10 50.09
C ARG A 90 -17.00 8.13 51.00
N ASP A 91 -17.84 7.31 50.38
CA ASP A 91 -18.66 6.31 51.06
C ASP A 91 -18.32 4.91 50.52
N ASP A 92 -19.00 3.90 51.05
CA ASP A 92 -18.93 2.51 50.59
C ASP A 92 -19.66 2.28 49.25
N ARG A 93 -20.22 3.33 48.64
CA ARG A 93 -20.86 3.30 47.33
C ARG A 93 -20.20 4.28 46.36
N ALA A 94 -20.04 3.84 45.12
CA ALA A 94 -19.51 4.66 44.03
C ALA A 94 -20.41 4.57 42.79
N LEU A 95 -20.59 5.69 42.12
CA LEU A 95 -21.32 5.77 40.86
C LEU A 95 -20.35 6.04 39.71
N ILE A 96 -20.37 5.15 38.72
CA ILE A 96 -19.69 5.35 37.44
C ILE A 96 -20.76 5.72 36.41
N ALA A 97 -20.51 6.78 35.64
CA ALA A 97 -21.39 7.20 34.56
C ALA A 97 -20.56 7.65 33.35
N ALA A 98 -20.98 7.32 32.13
CA ALA A 98 -20.29 7.73 30.92
C ALA A 98 -21.27 8.06 29.78
N ALA A 99 -20.86 8.98 28.91
CA ALA A 99 -21.53 9.28 27.65
C ALA A 99 -20.59 8.90 26.50
N GLY A 100 -20.99 7.95 25.68
CA GLY A 100 -20.32 7.61 24.44
C GLY A 100 -21.05 8.23 23.25
N LYS A 101 -20.31 8.86 22.34
CA LYS A 101 -20.84 9.40 21.08
C LYS A 101 -20.25 8.62 19.91
N ASN A 102 -21.14 8.11 19.07
CA ASN A 102 -20.86 7.51 17.78
C ASN A 102 -20.96 8.59 16.71
N ASP A 103 -19.99 8.67 15.81
CA ASP A 103 -20.02 9.53 14.64
C ASP A 103 -20.74 8.84 13.48
N SER A 104 -20.41 7.57 13.20
CA SER A 104 -21.11 6.75 12.19
C SER A 104 -20.79 5.26 12.30
N GLY A 105 -21.66 4.38 11.82
CA GLY A 105 -21.39 2.94 11.78
C GLY A 105 -21.71 2.21 13.09
N VAL A 106 -20.99 1.12 13.39
CA VAL A 106 -21.22 0.33 14.62
C VAL A 106 -20.63 1.04 15.83
N ALA A 107 -21.29 0.98 16.98
CA ALA A 107 -20.83 1.64 18.19
C ALA A 107 -20.89 0.71 19.39
N ALA A 108 -19.88 0.84 20.25
CA ALA A 108 -19.88 0.26 21.57
C ALA A 108 -18.99 1.08 22.50
N MET A 109 -19.17 0.88 23.80
CA MET A 109 -18.29 1.41 24.83
C MET A 109 -17.91 0.33 25.84
N LEU A 110 -16.78 0.54 26.50
CA LEU A 110 -16.16 -0.37 27.43
C LEU A 110 -15.75 0.40 28.69
N LEU A 111 -16.08 -0.13 29.87
CA LEU A 111 -15.72 0.47 31.15
C LEU A 111 -15.15 -0.57 32.11
N LYS A 112 -14.18 -0.17 32.93
CA LYS A 112 -13.61 -0.99 34.00
C LYS A 112 -13.21 -0.13 35.19
N LEU A 113 -13.60 -0.50 36.41
CA LEU A 113 -13.10 0.08 37.65
C LEU A 113 -12.30 -0.99 38.40
N GLU A 114 -11.03 -0.72 38.65
CA GLU A 114 -10.16 -1.56 39.49
C GLU A 114 -9.99 -0.89 40.86
N VAL A 115 -10.26 -1.62 41.94
CA VAL A 115 -10.15 -1.16 43.33
C VAL A 115 -9.23 -2.09 44.11
N GLU A 116 -8.23 -1.52 44.76
CA GLU A 116 -7.38 -2.18 45.76
C GLU A 116 -7.72 -1.62 47.14
N TYR A 117 -7.99 -2.50 48.09
CA TYR A 117 -8.33 -2.16 49.46
C TYR A 117 -7.10 -2.12 50.36
N LYS A 118 -7.22 -1.46 51.52
CA LYS A 118 -6.12 -1.36 52.50
C LYS A 118 -5.69 -2.71 53.08
N ASP A 119 -6.55 -3.71 53.07
CA ASP A 119 -6.25 -5.09 53.48
C ASP A 119 -5.60 -5.93 52.37
N GLY A 120 -5.31 -5.33 51.21
CA GLY A 120 -4.66 -5.97 50.06
C GLY A 120 -5.61 -6.69 49.10
N LYS A 121 -6.91 -6.79 49.42
CA LYS A 121 -7.89 -7.38 48.49
C LYS A 121 -8.12 -6.48 47.28
N LYS A 122 -8.49 -7.09 46.16
CA LYS A 122 -8.86 -6.37 44.92
C LYS A 122 -10.29 -6.68 44.52
N GLN A 123 -10.97 -5.71 43.97
CA GLN A 123 -12.30 -5.85 43.38
C GLN A 123 -12.34 -5.09 42.05
N THR A 124 -12.91 -5.73 41.03
CA THR A 124 -13.04 -5.18 39.69
C THR A 124 -14.51 -5.14 39.30
N PHE A 125 -14.93 -4.02 38.72
CA PHE A 125 -16.25 -3.87 38.12
C PHE A 125 -16.07 -3.60 36.64
N VAL A 126 -16.83 -4.28 35.79
CA VAL A 126 -16.71 -4.16 34.34
C VAL A 126 -18.03 -3.78 33.67
N SER A 127 -17.94 -3.27 32.44
CA SER A 127 -19.09 -3.12 31.53
C SER A 127 -19.71 -4.48 31.21
N ASP A 128 -21.02 -4.59 31.38
CA ASP A 128 -21.84 -5.80 31.20
C ASP A 128 -23.31 -5.39 31.04
N ASP A 129 -24.22 -6.37 30.92
CA ASP A 129 -25.66 -6.15 30.76
C ASP A 129 -26.35 -5.55 31.99
N SER A 130 -25.68 -5.47 33.15
CA SER A 130 -26.26 -4.85 34.36
C SER A 130 -26.11 -3.32 34.40
N TRP A 131 -25.43 -2.72 33.41
CA TRP A 131 -25.37 -1.26 33.28
C TRP A 131 -26.69 -0.70 32.77
N SER A 132 -27.15 0.41 33.35
CA SER A 132 -28.34 1.10 32.87
C SER A 132 -27.99 2.04 31.71
N VAL A 133 -28.77 2.04 30.64
CA VAL A 133 -28.53 2.79 29.39
C VAL A 133 -29.70 3.69 28.98
N SER A 134 -29.40 4.85 28.42
CA SER A 134 -30.38 5.78 27.84
C SER A 134 -29.75 6.58 26.68
N THR A 135 -30.56 6.99 25.70
CA THR A 135 -30.16 7.97 24.67
C THR A 135 -30.48 9.42 25.05
N LYS A 136 -31.10 9.62 26.22
CA LYS A 136 -31.43 10.95 26.76
C LYS A 136 -30.75 11.13 28.11
N SER A 137 -29.98 12.21 28.26
CA SER A 137 -29.48 12.64 29.56
C SER A 137 -30.62 13.22 30.41
N ALA A 138 -30.53 13.11 31.74
CA ALA A 138 -31.44 13.75 32.69
C ALA A 138 -30.63 14.54 33.74
N PRO A 139 -31.06 15.71 34.22
CA PRO A 139 -30.30 16.45 35.24
C PRO A 139 -29.96 15.59 36.46
N GLY A 140 -28.68 15.53 36.82
CA GLY A 140 -28.19 14.75 37.97
C GLY A 140 -28.09 13.23 37.74
N TRP A 141 -28.23 12.75 36.49
CA TRP A 141 -28.11 11.33 36.13
C TRP A 141 -26.72 10.72 36.42
N ASP A 142 -25.70 11.54 36.60
CA ASP A 142 -24.32 11.16 36.92
C ASP A 142 -24.02 11.23 38.42
N ARG A 143 -25.04 11.42 39.28
CA ARG A 143 -24.94 11.51 40.74
C ARG A 143 -25.70 10.38 41.46
N ALA A 144 -25.23 10.04 42.65
CA ALA A 144 -25.87 9.06 43.53
C ALA A 144 -27.29 9.50 43.94
N GLY A 145 -28.20 8.54 44.12
CA GLY A 145 -29.60 8.81 44.52
C GLY A 145 -30.57 9.13 43.38
N PHE A 146 -30.10 9.28 42.14
CA PHE A 146 -30.97 9.37 40.96
C PHE A 146 -31.65 8.02 40.69
N LYS A 147 -32.99 8.04 40.60
CA LYS A 147 -33.80 6.87 40.24
C LYS A 147 -33.92 6.79 38.72
N ALA A 148 -33.08 5.95 38.11
CA ALA A 148 -33.11 5.72 36.68
C ALA A 148 -34.25 4.75 36.32
N ASP A 149 -35.24 5.22 35.56
CA ASP A 149 -36.16 4.35 34.81
C ASP A 149 -35.56 4.02 33.44
N TRP A 150 -34.34 3.48 33.46
CA TRP A 150 -33.52 3.21 32.27
C TRP A 150 -33.46 1.69 32.04
N LYS A 151 -33.36 1.29 30.77
CA LYS A 151 -33.21 -0.13 30.42
C LYS A 151 -31.78 -0.59 30.68
N ASN A 152 -31.59 -1.90 30.73
CA ASN A 152 -30.27 -2.52 30.74
C ASN A 152 -29.56 -2.36 29.39
N ALA A 153 -28.24 -2.27 29.42
CA ALA A 153 -27.40 -2.13 28.24
C ALA A 153 -27.42 -3.41 27.40
N TYR A 154 -27.39 -3.23 26.08
CA TYR A 154 -27.22 -4.34 25.15
C TYR A 154 -25.74 -4.70 25.09
N VAL A 155 -25.43 -5.98 25.26
CA VAL A 155 -24.07 -6.51 25.17
C VAL A 155 -23.79 -6.95 23.74
N LEU A 156 -22.81 -6.33 23.10
CA LEU A 156 -22.37 -6.65 21.74
C LEU A 156 -21.38 -7.81 21.72
N GLY A 157 -20.56 -7.95 22.76
CA GLY A 157 -19.58 -9.01 22.89
C GLY A 157 -18.52 -8.72 23.93
N LYS A 158 -17.57 -9.64 24.12
CA LYS A 158 -16.45 -9.49 25.05
C LYS A 158 -15.38 -8.56 24.46
N LEU A 159 -14.56 -7.96 25.32
CA LEU A 159 -13.24 -7.43 24.95
C LEU A 159 -12.52 -8.44 24.04
N GLY A 160 -12.04 -8.01 22.86
CA GLY A 160 -11.52 -8.89 21.80
C GLY A 160 -12.42 -8.95 20.55
N MET A 161 -13.70 -8.63 20.66
CA MET A 161 -14.64 -8.75 19.53
C MET A 161 -14.32 -7.79 18.39
N GLN A 162 -14.50 -8.23 17.16
CA GLN A 162 -14.41 -7.35 15.99
C GLN A 162 -15.65 -6.45 15.88
N PRO A 163 -15.51 -5.19 15.42
CA PRO A 163 -14.30 -4.58 14.86
C PRO A 163 -13.30 -4.04 15.90
N TRP A 164 -13.69 -3.93 17.17
CA TRP A 164 -12.90 -3.25 18.22
C TRP A 164 -11.77 -4.08 18.84
N GLY A 165 -11.53 -5.30 18.38
CA GLY A 165 -10.44 -6.17 18.82
C GLY A 165 -10.17 -6.17 20.33
N ASN A 166 -8.90 -6.37 20.70
CA ASN A 166 -8.43 -6.20 22.07
C ASN A 166 -8.10 -4.73 22.32
N VAL A 167 -8.63 -4.18 23.41
CA VAL A 167 -8.17 -2.90 23.98
C VAL A 167 -6.94 -3.19 24.84
N ASN A 168 -5.76 -2.85 24.30
CA ASN A 168 -4.40 -3.25 24.72
C ASN A 168 -3.99 -4.69 24.39
N VAL A 169 -3.50 -4.90 23.16
CA VAL A 169 -2.46 -5.91 22.89
C VAL A 169 -1.16 -5.35 23.47
N ALA A 170 -0.56 -6.05 24.43
CA ALA A 170 0.83 -5.85 24.73
C ALA A 170 1.64 -6.26 23.49
N ALA A 171 1.90 -5.33 22.58
CA ALA A 171 3.27 -5.22 22.12
C ALA A 171 4.12 -5.22 23.41
N VAL A 172 5.29 -5.84 23.40
CA VAL A 172 6.36 -5.27 24.21
C VAL A 172 6.62 -3.90 23.59
N ALA A 173 5.74 -2.95 23.90
CA ALA A 173 6.07 -1.57 23.94
C ALA A 173 7.34 -1.59 24.78
N ALA A 174 8.42 -1.15 24.16
CA ALA A 174 9.56 -0.71 24.91
C ALA A 174 9.06 0.08 26.12
N ALA A 175 9.68 -0.14 27.28
CA ALA A 175 9.22 0.42 28.56
C ALA A 175 8.74 1.87 28.35
N PRO A 176 7.60 2.32 28.92
CA PRO A 176 6.96 3.59 28.55
C PRO A 176 7.98 4.71 28.31
N GLY A 177 8.15 5.13 27.05
CA GLY A 177 9.14 6.13 26.63
C GLY A 177 10.45 5.61 26.02
N GLU A 178 10.63 4.30 25.82
CA GLU A 178 11.78 3.73 25.12
C GLU A 178 11.46 3.37 23.67
N ALA A 179 12.40 3.50 22.73
CA ALA A 179 12.23 3.04 21.35
C ALA A 179 12.41 1.52 21.20
N THR A 180 12.05 0.94 20.06
CA THR A 180 12.20 -0.50 19.77
C THR A 180 13.56 -1.05 20.22
N PRO A 181 13.62 -2.10 21.05
CA PRO A 181 14.89 -2.68 21.48
C PRO A 181 15.65 -3.27 20.28
N VAL A 182 16.98 -3.16 20.29
CA VAL A 182 17.83 -3.71 19.21
C VAL A 182 17.62 -5.21 19.04
N ASP A 183 17.35 -5.95 20.12
CA ASP A 183 17.06 -7.40 20.08
C ASP A 183 15.83 -7.76 19.22
N ASN A 184 14.94 -6.79 18.97
CA ASN A 184 13.77 -6.95 18.11
C ASN A 184 14.04 -6.56 16.65
N ILE A 185 15.26 -6.16 16.34
CA ILE A 185 15.70 -5.71 15.02
C ILE A 185 16.66 -6.74 14.46
N LYS A 186 16.40 -7.17 13.23
CA LYS A 186 17.26 -8.09 12.49
C LYS A 186 17.84 -7.36 11.28
N THR A 187 19.11 -7.61 11.02
CA THR A 187 19.82 -7.16 9.81
C THR A 187 20.60 -8.31 9.18
N LEU A 188 21.28 -8.05 8.06
CA LEU A 188 22.08 -9.02 7.33
C LEU A 188 23.39 -9.34 8.07
N GLU A 189 24.01 -10.47 7.72
CA GLU A 189 25.29 -10.88 8.30
C GLU A 189 26.37 -9.81 8.10
N GLY A 190 27.19 -9.58 9.14
CA GLY A 190 28.25 -8.58 9.16
C GLY A 190 27.78 -7.15 9.46
N PHE A 191 26.48 -6.88 9.49
CA PHE A 191 25.92 -5.60 9.89
C PHE A 191 25.52 -5.59 11.37
N THR A 192 25.74 -4.45 12.02
CA THR A 192 25.39 -4.20 13.42
C THR A 192 24.42 -3.03 13.49
N VAL A 193 23.32 -3.18 14.23
CA VAL A 193 22.37 -2.09 14.53
C VAL A 193 22.54 -1.68 15.98
N GLU A 194 22.65 -0.39 16.24
CA GLU A 194 22.77 0.19 17.58
C GLU A 194 21.71 1.26 17.79
N ARG A 195 20.99 1.22 18.93
CA ARG A 195 20.08 2.31 19.34
C ARG A 195 20.89 3.41 20.01
N LEU A 196 20.94 4.60 19.42
CA LEU A 196 21.64 5.76 19.97
C LEU A 196 20.73 6.60 20.86
N TYR A 197 19.44 6.64 20.57
CA TYR A 197 18.52 7.47 21.33
C TYR A 197 17.09 6.92 21.32
N SER A 198 16.44 6.97 22.48
CA SER A 198 15.00 6.79 22.62
C SER A 198 14.39 8.15 22.83
N VAL A 199 13.59 8.62 21.87
CA VAL A 199 13.03 9.97 21.89
C VAL A 199 11.97 10.06 22.99
N PRO A 200 12.07 11.01 23.95
CA PRO A 200 11.05 11.23 24.95
C PRO A 200 9.78 11.80 24.32
N LEU A 201 8.82 10.94 23.98
CA LEU A 201 7.62 11.29 23.19
C LEU A 201 6.86 12.53 23.72
N GLY A 202 6.79 12.71 25.04
CA GLY A 202 6.09 13.85 25.66
C GLY A 202 6.84 15.19 25.64
N GLN A 203 8.13 15.19 25.25
CA GLN A 203 8.99 16.39 25.22
C GLN A 203 9.49 16.68 23.81
N GLU A 204 9.91 15.65 23.09
CA GLU A 204 10.60 15.76 21.79
C GLU A 204 9.79 15.16 20.63
N GLY A 205 8.59 14.63 20.94
CA GLY A 205 7.63 14.17 19.95
C GLY A 205 8.06 12.90 19.20
N SER A 206 7.72 12.84 17.91
CA SER A 206 7.92 11.67 17.07
C SER A 206 8.61 12.07 15.77
N TRP A 207 9.88 11.68 15.62
CA TRP A 207 10.72 12.18 14.54
C TRP A 207 10.40 11.54 13.19
N VAL A 208 10.27 12.38 12.16
CA VAL A 208 9.85 11.98 10.80
C VAL A 208 10.79 12.39 9.68
N SER A 209 11.73 13.29 9.95
CA SER A 209 12.72 13.72 8.96
C SER A 209 14.08 13.97 9.61
N MET A 210 15.16 13.72 8.86
CA MET A 210 16.54 13.81 9.30
C MET A 210 17.47 14.24 8.15
N THR A 211 18.48 15.06 8.45
CA THR A 211 19.60 15.35 7.53
C THR A 211 20.91 15.42 8.31
N ALA A 212 22.03 15.12 7.66
CA ALA A 212 23.36 15.41 8.21
C ALA A 212 23.75 16.88 7.95
N ASP A 213 24.46 17.50 8.89
CA ASP A 213 25.11 18.80 8.70
C ASP A 213 26.60 18.65 8.30
N PRO A 214 27.28 19.75 7.89
CA PRO A 214 28.69 19.69 7.47
C PRO A 214 29.68 19.24 8.54
N GLN A 215 29.29 19.25 9.83
CA GLN A 215 30.10 18.77 10.95
C GLN A 215 29.86 17.28 11.26
N GLY A 216 28.88 16.64 10.59
CA GLY A 216 28.50 15.25 10.82
C GLY A 216 27.50 15.06 11.97
N ARG A 217 26.89 16.14 12.45
CA ARG A 217 25.73 16.08 13.35
C ARG A 217 24.47 15.86 12.52
N LEU A 218 23.42 15.37 13.15
CA LEU A 218 22.13 15.15 12.50
C LEU A 218 21.16 16.24 12.95
N ILE A 219 20.32 16.73 12.04
CA ILE A 219 19.18 17.57 12.35
C ILE A 219 17.93 16.72 12.13
N CYS A 220 17.13 16.53 13.18
CA CYS A 220 15.91 15.75 13.17
C CYS A 220 14.70 16.66 13.39
N SER A 221 13.55 16.31 12.82
CA SER A 221 12.28 17.02 13.05
C SER A 221 11.24 16.13 13.71
N ASP A 222 10.62 16.62 14.77
CA ASP A 222 9.32 16.13 15.23
C ASP A 222 8.25 16.42 14.18
N GLN A 223 7.33 15.49 13.95
CA GLN A 223 6.22 15.62 13.01
C GLN A 223 5.33 16.84 13.29
N TYR A 224 5.18 17.21 14.56
CA TYR A 224 4.27 18.30 14.99
C TYR A 224 4.94 19.37 15.85
N GLY A 225 6.26 19.28 16.03
CA GLY A 225 7.01 20.09 16.99
C GLY A 225 8.28 20.68 16.41
N GLY A 226 9.28 20.90 17.26
CA GLY A 226 10.53 21.58 16.89
C GLY A 226 11.55 20.71 16.17
N LEU A 227 12.71 21.33 15.91
CA LEU A 227 13.89 20.68 15.36
C LEU A 227 14.89 20.35 16.48
N PHE A 228 15.63 19.25 16.29
CA PHE A 228 16.63 18.76 17.23
C PHE A 228 17.93 18.50 16.50
N ARG A 229 19.04 18.97 17.07
CA ARG A 229 20.40 18.63 16.65
C ARG A 229 20.90 17.48 17.50
N VAL A 230 21.35 16.42 16.83
CA VAL A 230 21.95 15.23 17.44
C VAL A 230 23.42 15.20 17.10
N THR A 231 24.29 15.10 18.11
CA THR A 231 25.70 14.79 17.92
C THR A 231 25.90 13.31 18.24
N PRO A 232 26.04 12.42 17.24
CA PRO A 232 26.21 10.99 17.48
C PRO A 232 27.45 10.71 18.34
N GLY A 233 27.26 9.96 19.42
CA GLY A 233 28.34 9.49 20.28
C GLY A 233 28.94 8.18 19.80
N LYS A 234 29.84 7.61 20.61
CA LYS A 234 30.26 6.21 20.44
C LYS A 234 29.10 5.26 20.70
N ASP A 235 28.17 5.64 21.57
CA ASP A 235 27.02 4.85 22.02
C ASP A 235 25.89 5.81 22.47
N ALA A 236 24.80 5.25 22.99
CA ALA A 236 23.70 6.05 23.52
C ALA A 236 24.10 6.98 24.69
N ALA A 237 25.05 6.56 25.53
CA ALA A 237 25.46 7.33 26.71
C ALA A 237 26.27 8.59 26.35
N THR A 238 26.93 8.57 25.18
CA THR A 238 27.77 9.67 24.69
C THR A 238 27.12 10.49 23.58
N THR A 239 25.93 10.07 23.11
CA THR A 239 25.14 10.82 22.13
C THR A 239 24.47 12.02 22.80
N LYS A 240 24.57 13.19 22.16
CA LYS A 240 24.02 14.45 22.70
C LYS A 240 22.86 14.95 21.84
N ILE A 241 21.80 15.41 22.50
CA ILE A 241 20.61 16.01 21.88
C ILE A 241 20.50 17.46 22.33
N GLU A 242 20.27 18.34 21.37
CA GLU A 242 20.04 19.77 21.56
C GLU A 242 18.75 20.14 20.82
N GLN A 243 17.78 20.74 21.52
CA GLN A 243 16.65 21.35 20.84
C GLN A 243 17.08 22.68 20.23
N LEU A 244 16.79 22.89 18.94
CA LEU A 244 17.12 24.13 18.25
C LEU A 244 16.08 25.21 18.58
N ASP A 245 16.54 26.34 19.09
CA ASP A 245 15.69 27.50 19.39
C ASP A 245 15.43 28.33 18.12
N VAL A 246 14.67 27.76 17.20
CA VAL A 246 14.30 28.40 15.94
C VAL A 246 12.80 28.34 15.74
N ALA A 247 12.21 29.43 15.24
CA ALA A 247 10.77 29.55 15.03
C ALA A 247 10.27 28.79 13.79
N ILE A 248 10.69 27.54 13.60
CA ILE A 248 10.23 26.61 12.56
C ILE A 248 10.30 25.16 13.07
N GLY A 249 9.42 24.31 12.54
CA GLY A 249 9.27 22.92 12.97
C GLY A 249 8.28 22.17 12.07
N ALA A 250 7.83 20.99 12.51
CA ALA A 250 6.94 20.09 11.76
C ALA A 250 7.43 19.85 10.32
N ALA A 251 8.76 19.76 10.18
CA ALA A 251 9.41 19.55 8.90
C ALA A 251 9.25 18.09 8.48
N GLN A 252 8.86 17.91 7.21
CA GLN A 252 8.80 16.59 6.56
C GLN A 252 9.94 16.40 5.55
N GLY A 253 10.69 17.47 5.26
CA GLY A 253 11.94 17.38 4.54
C GLY A 253 12.95 18.36 5.12
N LEU A 254 14.18 17.91 5.26
CA LEU A 254 15.32 18.69 5.75
C LEU A 254 16.51 18.50 4.81
N LEU A 255 17.25 19.57 4.56
CA LEU A 255 18.52 19.50 3.83
C LEU A 255 19.47 20.60 4.29
N CYS A 256 20.64 20.22 4.79
CA CYS A 256 21.74 21.17 4.98
C CYS A 256 22.50 21.36 3.66
N ALA A 257 22.46 22.56 3.09
CA ALA A 257 23.19 22.92 1.87
C ALA A 257 23.47 24.43 1.83
N TYR A 258 24.51 24.85 1.11
CA TYR A 258 24.82 26.29 0.92
C TYR A 258 24.88 27.09 2.23
N ASP A 259 25.50 26.52 3.26
CA ASP A 259 25.62 27.10 4.61
C ASP A 259 24.27 27.49 5.24
N ALA A 260 23.20 26.77 4.89
CA ALA A 260 21.85 26.95 5.39
C ALA A 260 21.14 25.61 5.57
N LEU A 261 20.08 25.61 6.37
CA LEU A 261 19.13 24.52 6.48
C LEU A 261 17.87 24.85 5.66
N TYR A 262 17.62 24.06 4.62
CA TYR A 262 16.37 24.11 3.87
C TYR A 262 15.34 23.19 4.54
N VAL A 263 14.12 23.70 4.68
CA VAL A 263 13.04 23.04 5.41
C VAL A 263 11.78 22.99 4.55
N SER A 264 11.25 21.80 4.36
CA SER A 264 9.97 21.55 3.73
C SER A 264 8.94 21.24 4.82
N VAL A 265 8.00 22.16 4.99
CA VAL A 265 6.94 22.05 6.00
C VAL A 265 5.68 21.56 5.32
N ASN A 266 5.20 20.43 5.79
CA ASN A 266 3.91 19.87 5.41
C ASN A 266 2.84 20.53 6.30
N GLY A 267 1.73 20.98 5.71
CA GLY A 267 0.76 21.86 6.37
C GLY A 267 0.31 21.41 7.77
N GLY A 268 -0.08 22.37 8.62
CA GLY A 268 -0.47 22.14 10.02
C GLY A 268 0.46 22.81 11.04
N ALA A 269 1.66 23.20 10.63
CA ALA A 269 2.56 24.06 11.41
C ALA A 269 2.05 25.51 11.49
N ALA A 270 2.44 26.25 12.54
CA ALA A 270 2.08 27.66 12.71
C ALA A 270 2.58 28.55 11.55
N GLN A 271 3.71 28.19 10.95
CA GLN A 271 4.35 28.88 9.82
C GLN A 271 3.62 28.60 8.50
N GLY A 272 2.85 27.51 8.42
CA GLY A 272 2.13 27.07 7.22
C GLY A 272 2.97 26.22 6.27
N SER A 273 2.28 25.56 5.32
CA SER A 273 2.90 24.70 4.31
C SER A 273 3.80 25.50 3.35
N GLY A 274 5.05 25.06 3.16
CA GLY A 274 6.00 25.80 2.33
C GLY A 274 7.43 25.27 2.37
N PHE A 275 8.25 25.88 1.52
CA PHE A 275 9.69 25.72 1.43
C PHE A 275 10.39 26.92 2.05
N TYR A 276 11.23 26.65 3.04
CA TYR A 276 11.88 27.65 3.87
C TYR A 276 13.39 27.48 3.84
N LYS A 277 14.08 28.58 4.13
CA LYS A 277 15.52 28.63 4.37
C LYS A 277 15.77 29.14 5.78
N VAL A 278 16.65 28.46 6.48
CA VAL A 278 17.03 28.78 7.85
C VAL A 278 18.54 28.99 7.90
N THR A 279 18.98 30.13 8.45
CA THR A 279 20.39 30.55 8.41
C THR A 279 20.86 30.95 9.80
N ASP A 280 22.13 30.66 10.11
CA ASP A 280 22.88 31.29 11.20
C ASP A 280 23.47 32.60 10.66
N THR A 281 22.96 33.74 11.12
CA THR A 281 23.41 35.05 10.61
C THR A 281 24.57 35.65 11.38
N ASN A 282 24.95 35.06 12.51
CA ASN A 282 25.91 35.64 13.45
C ASN A 282 27.17 34.76 13.65
N GLY A 283 27.15 33.51 13.18
CA GLY A 283 28.27 32.59 13.18
C GLY A 283 28.51 31.88 14.52
N ASP A 284 27.49 31.82 15.39
CA ASP A 284 27.54 31.12 16.68
C ASP A 284 27.13 29.64 16.60
N ASP A 285 26.93 29.12 15.38
CA ASP A 285 26.48 27.75 15.12
C ASP A 285 25.04 27.50 15.63
N GLN A 286 24.23 28.56 15.71
CA GLN A 286 22.79 28.51 15.99
C GLN A 286 21.99 29.17 14.86
N TYR A 287 20.92 28.48 14.47
CA TYR A 287 20.02 28.99 13.45
C TYR A 287 19.12 30.10 14.02
N ASP A 288 19.14 31.30 13.41
CA ASP A 288 18.44 32.47 13.96
C ASP A 288 17.48 33.18 12.98
N LYS A 289 17.61 32.92 11.68
CA LYS A 289 16.78 33.54 10.64
C LYS A 289 15.99 32.52 9.84
N VAL A 290 14.66 32.64 9.83
CA VAL A 290 13.73 31.84 9.01
C VAL A 290 13.17 32.68 7.87
N GLU A 291 13.34 32.23 6.63
CA GLU A 291 12.80 32.86 5.43
C GLU A 291 11.91 31.89 4.66
N LEU A 292 10.67 32.30 4.37
CA LEU A 292 9.81 31.59 3.43
C LEU A 292 10.29 31.86 2.00
N LEU A 293 10.74 30.83 1.30
CA LEU A 293 11.14 30.93 -0.11
C LEU A 293 9.96 30.68 -1.04
N LYS A 294 9.12 29.68 -0.74
CA LYS A 294 7.94 29.35 -1.55
C LYS A 294 6.80 28.81 -0.70
N LYS A 295 5.61 29.38 -0.84
CA LYS A 295 4.40 28.82 -0.22
C LYS A 295 3.91 27.60 -1.00
N PHE A 296 3.52 26.54 -0.30
CA PHE A 296 2.85 25.38 -0.90
C PHE A 296 1.35 25.39 -0.60
N ASN A 297 0.57 24.90 -1.57
CA ASN A 297 -0.88 24.71 -1.41
C ASN A 297 -1.18 23.21 -1.40
N GLY A 298 -1.23 22.65 -0.20
CA GLY A 298 -1.37 21.22 0.07
C GLY A 298 -0.78 20.85 1.42
N GLY A 299 -1.05 19.63 1.87
CA GLY A 299 -0.54 19.10 3.12
C GLY A 299 -1.16 17.75 3.48
N GLY A 300 -1.00 17.36 4.74
CA GLY A 300 -1.38 16.03 5.23
C GLY A 300 -0.40 14.97 4.74
N GLU A 301 -0.75 13.69 4.84
CA GLU A 301 0.21 12.61 4.51
C GLU A 301 0.70 12.60 3.06
N HIS A 302 0.00 13.27 2.15
CA HIS A 302 0.40 13.42 0.74
C HIS A 302 0.83 14.86 0.43
N GLY A 303 1.42 15.50 1.44
CA GLY A 303 1.95 16.85 1.41
C GLY A 303 3.29 16.98 0.67
N PRO A 304 3.95 18.14 0.79
CA PRO A 304 5.36 18.29 0.45
C PRO A 304 6.22 17.55 1.48
N HIS A 305 7.28 16.89 1.02
CA HIS A 305 8.17 16.08 1.85
C HIS A 305 9.64 16.44 1.56
N ALA A 306 10.45 15.50 1.06
CA ALA A 306 11.90 15.63 1.04
C ALA A 306 12.47 16.74 0.16
N ILE A 307 13.71 17.11 0.48
CA ILE A 307 14.54 18.03 -0.27
C ILE A 307 15.90 17.36 -0.50
N ARG A 308 16.42 17.35 -1.72
CA ARG A 308 17.78 16.89 -2.01
C ARG A 308 18.55 17.87 -2.88
N LEU A 309 19.85 17.92 -2.68
CA LEU A 309 20.75 18.66 -3.56
C LEU A 309 21.07 17.79 -4.78
N GLY A 310 20.74 18.29 -5.97
CA GLY A 310 21.06 17.62 -7.23
C GLY A 310 22.52 17.81 -7.64
N PRO A 311 23.05 16.92 -8.49
CA PRO A 311 24.41 17.03 -9.04
C PRO A 311 24.61 18.28 -9.93
N ASP A 312 23.52 18.91 -10.36
CA ASP A 312 23.49 20.18 -11.10
C ASP A 312 23.56 21.42 -10.19
N GLY A 313 23.62 21.23 -8.87
CA GLY A 313 23.60 22.33 -7.89
C GLY A 313 22.24 23.01 -7.75
N LYS A 314 21.15 22.30 -8.05
CA LYS A 314 19.77 22.74 -7.77
C LYS A 314 19.17 21.97 -6.61
N LEU A 315 18.17 22.56 -5.97
CA LEU A 315 17.42 21.95 -4.87
C LEU A 315 16.20 21.25 -5.46
N TYR A 316 16.12 19.93 -5.30
CA TYR A 316 14.99 19.11 -5.73
C TYR A 316 14.02 18.94 -4.57
N VAL A 317 12.73 19.14 -4.83
CA VAL A 317 11.65 19.05 -3.85
C VAL A 317 10.55 18.15 -4.39
N ILE A 318 10.03 17.29 -3.53
CA ILE A 318 8.99 16.31 -3.84
C ILE A 318 7.71 16.58 -3.06
N ALA A 319 6.56 16.33 -3.67
CA ALA A 319 5.28 16.35 -2.98
C ALA A 319 4.27 15.33 -3.54
N GLY A 320 3.37 14.88 -2.66
CA GLY A 320 2.27 14.00 -3.01
C GLY A 320 1.11 14.68 -3.75
N ASN A 321 0.15 13.87 -4.16
CA ASN A 321 -0.98 14.27 -5.00
C ASN A 321 -1.94 15.27 -4.34
N HIS A 322 -1.88 15.49 -3.02
CA HIS A 322 -2.66 16.52 -2.34
C HIS A 322 -1.99 17.89 -2.35
N THR A 323 -0.83 18.02 -3.01
CA THR A 323 -0.09 19.28 -3.10
C THR A 323 -0.07 19.80 -4.53
N ASN A 324 -0.52 21.05 -4.71
CA ASN A 324 -0.45 21.73 -6.00
C ASN A 324 1.01 21.94 -6.38
N ILE A 325 1.26 21.91 -7.70
CA ILE A 325 2.55 22.32 -8.25
C ILE A 325 2.86 23.75 -7.75
N PRO A 326 4.11 24.06 -7.37
CA PRO A 326 4.49 25.40 -6.95
C PRO A 326 4.23 26.38 -8.09
N GLN A 327 3.51 27.47 -7.80
CA GLN A 327 3.09 28.46 -8.82
C GLN A 327 4.26 28.89 -9.72
N GLY A 328 4.08 28.79 -11.04
CA GLY A 328 5.09 29.16 -12.04
C GLY A 328 6.08 28.05 -12.37
N GLY A 329 6.09 26.95 -11.59
CA GLY A 329 6.95 25.80 -11.85
C GLY A 329 6.56 25.02 -13.09
N GLU A 330 5.33 25.19 -13.59
CA GLU A 330 4.82 24.62 -14.83
C GLU A 330 5.26 25.39 -16.08
N VAL A 331 5.67 26.65 -15.94
CA VAL A 331 5.92 27.54 -17.09
C VAL A 331 7.26 27.16 -17.74
N GLY A 332 7.18 26.68 -18.98
CA GLY A 332 8.38 26.28 -19.74
C GLY A 332 9.04 24.99 -19.24
N ALA A 333 8.41 24.29 -18.30
CA ALA A 333 8.92 23.05 -17.71
C ALA A 333 8.93 21.89 -18.73
N PRO A 334 9.82 20.90 -18.55
CA PRO A 334 9.85 19.71 -19.40
C PRO A 334 8.55 18.91 -19.30
N HIS A 335 8.00 18.73 -18.09
CA HIS A 335 6.68 18.13 -17.92
C HIS A 335 5.61 19.22 -18.07
N LYS A 336 5.01 19.37 -19.25
CA LYS A 336 3.96 20.39 -19.52
C LYS A 336 2.77 19.92 -20.33
N ASN A 337 2.84 18.75 -20.95
CA ASN A 337 1.82 18.25 -21.87
C ASN A 337 0.93 17.16 -21.25
N TRP A 338 0.61 17.28 -19.97
CA TRP A 338 -0.21 16.28 -19.27
C TRP A 338 -1.70 16.52 -19.51
N ALA A 339 -2.47 15.44 -19.44
CA ALA A 339 -3.93 15.48 -19.37
C ALA A 339 -4.41 14.19 -18.69
N GLU A 340 -5.72 14.06 -18.49
CA GLU A 340 -6.29 12.83 -17.93
C GLU A 340 -6.10 11.61 -18.84
N ASP A 341 -6.15 11.84 -20.16
CA ASP A 341 -6.04 10.86 -21.23
C ASP A 341 -6.72 9.50 -20.98
N LEU A 342 -7.99 9.56 -20.58
CA LEU A 342 -8.87 8.40 -20.42
C LEU A 342 -9.87 8.33 -21.57
N LEU A 343 -9.89 7.20 -22.28
CA LEU A 343 -10.85 6.96 -23.36
C LEU A 343 -12.27 6.76 -22.84
N LEU A 344 -12.39 5.96 -21.78
CA LEU A 344 -13.65 5.64 -21.12
C LEU A 344 -13.75 6.32 -19.75
N PRO A 345 -14.97 6.60 -19.27
CA PRO A 345 -15.18 7.19 -17.96
C PRO A 345 -14.57 6.36 -16.83
N ARG A 346 -14.03 7.05 -15.82
CA ARG A 346 -13.56 6.44 -14.57
C ARG A 346 -14.68 6.40 -13.52
N ASN A 347 -14.51 5.56 -12.51
CA ASN A 347 -15.24 5.69 -11.25
C ASN A 347 -14.36 6.36 -10.20
N PRO A 348 -14.91 7.22 -9.32
CA PRO A 348 -14.16 7.78 -8.19
C PRO A 348 -13.73 6.67 -7.24
N ASP A 349 -12.74 6.95 -6.38
CA ASP A 349 -12.36 5.99 -5.33
C ASP A 349 -13.59 5.62 -4.49
N GLY A 350 -13.72 4.32 -4.18
CA GLY A 350 -14.86 3.80 -3.43
C GLY A 350 -15.05 4.52 -2.09
N ASN A 351 -13.97 4.90 -1.41
CA ASN A 351 -14.00 5.61 -0.13
C ASN A 351 -13.81 7.13 -0.27
N GLY A 352 -13.77 7.65 -1.49
CA GLY A 352 -13.64 9.09 -1.76
C GLY A 352 -12.21 9.63 -1.71
N HIS A 353 -11.19 8.78 -1.59
CA HIS A 353 -9.80 9.23 -1.52
C HIS A 353 -9.39 10.00 -2.78
N ALA A 354 -8.90 11.23 -2.59
CA ALA A 354 -8.45 12.15 -3.64
C ALA A 354 -9.48 12.39 -4.77
N THR A 355 -10.77 12.11 -4.55
CA THR A 355 -11.81 12.29 -5.57
C THR A 355 -11.85 13.75 -6.05
N GLY A 356 -11.77 13.93 -7.37
CA GLY A 356 -11.75 15.24 -8.02
C GLY A 356 -10.36 15.86 -8.17
N ARG A 357 -9.30 15.22 -7.67
CA ARG A 357 -7.93 15.64 -7.90
C ARG A 357 -7.45 15.19 -9.28
N MET A 358 -7.18 16.16 -10.15
CA MET A 358 -6.80 15.92 -11.54
C MET A 358 -5.28 15.83 -11.73
N ALA A 359 -4.88 15.31 -12.88
CA ALA A 359 -3.52 15.30 -13.38
C ALA A 359 -2.88 16.70 -13.35
N PRO A 360 -1.57 16.78 -13.11
CA PRO A 360 -0.62 15.67 -13.11
C PRO A 360 -0.25 15.23 -11.68
N ALA A 361 -1.09 15.53 -10.68
CA ALA A 361 -0.78 15.53 -9.24
C ALA A 361 0.29 14.54 -8.75
N GLY A 362 1.02 14.95 -7.70
CA GLY A 362 2.20 14.24 -7.22
C GLY A 362 3.37 14.54 -8.14
N TRP A 363 4.40 15.20 -7.62
CA TRP A 363 5.41 15.84 -8.46
C TRP A 363 6.78 15.90 -7.82
N ILE A 364 7.79 15.99 -8.68
CA ILE A 364 9.15 16.40 -8.33
C ILE A 364 9.46 17.67 -9.13
N ALA A 365 9.86 18.72 -8.43
CA ALA A 365 10.30 19.98 -9.02
C ALA A 365 11.70 20.33 -8.52
N ARG A 366 12.43 21.16 -9.27
CA ARG A 366 13.70 21.72 -8.80
C ARG A 366 13.66 23.24 -8.74
N THR A 367 14.51 23.81 -7.89
CA THR A 367 14.67 25.25 -7.76
C THR A 367 16.11 25.67 -7.50
N ASP A 368 16.41 26.95 -7.68
CA ASP A 368 17.71 27.52 -7.31
C ASP A 368 17.84 27.68 -5.78
N ARG A 369 19.04 28.01 -5.31
CA ARG A 369 19.33 28.15 -3.86
C ARG A 369 18.50 29.21 -3.14
N ASP A 370 17.86 30.11 -3.89
CA ASP A 370 17.07 31.22 -3.36
C ASP A 370 15.55 30.98 -3.56
N GLY A 371 15.16 29.83 -4.12
CA GLY A 371 13.77 29.42 -4.33
C GLY A 371 13.00 30.25 -5.37
N LYS A 372 13.70 30.93 -6.28
CA LYS A 372 13.12 31.89 -7.24
C LYS A 372 12.69 31.23 -8.54
N GLU A 373 13.55 30.39 -9.10
CA GLU A 373 13.30 29.69 -10.36
C GLU A 373 12.78 28.30 -10.06
N TRP A 374 11.54 27.97 -10.40
CA TRP A 374 10.96 26.65 -10.21
C TRP A 374 10.74 25.96 -11.55
N GLU A 375 11.05 24.68 -11.63
CA GLU A 375 10.85 23.87 -12.83
C GLU A 375 10.31 22.49 -12.45
N LEU A 376 9.13 22.15 -12.97
CA LEU A 376 8.53 20.83 -12.81
C LEU A 376 9.28 19.79 -13.66
N ILE A 377 9.92 18.83 -13.01
CA ILE A 377 10.74 17.82 -13.69
C ILE A 377 9.87 16.65 -14.15
N CYS A 378 9.07 16.09 -13.25
CA CYS A 378 8.18 14.98 -13.54
C CYS A 378 7.00 14.94 -12.56
N ALA A 379 5.97 14.16 -12.90
CA ALA A 379 4.75 14.10 -12.13
C ALA A 379 3.99 12.77 -12.35
N GLY A 380 2.77 12.66 -11.82
CA GLY A 380 1.95 11.45 -11.95
C GLY A 380 2.15 10.42 -10.84
N PHE A 381 2.60 10.88 -9.68
CA PHE A 381 2.74 10.04 -8.48
C PHE A 381 1.52 10.18 -7.55
N ARG A 382 1.35 9.28 -6.59
CA ARG A 382 0.33 9.49 -5.54
C ARG A 382 0.95 10.04 -4.27
N ASN A 383 1.86 9.28 -3.67
CA ASN A 383 2.52 9.66 -2.43
C ASN A 383 3.99 9.24 -2.45
N PRO A 384 4.81 9.92 -3.25
CA PRO A 384 6.24 9.67 -3.30
C PRO A 384 6.89 10.48 -2.15
N TYR A 385 7.47 9.79 -1.16
CA TYR A 385 7.79 10.42 0.14
C TYR A 385 9.18 11.07 0.17
N ASP A 386 10.17 10.46 -0.46
CA ASP A 386 11.56 10.93 -0.48
C ASP A 386 12.19 10.65 -1.85
N ILE A 387 13.36 11.24 -2.11
CA ILE A 387 14.13 11.11 -3.34
C ILE A 387 15.61 10.90 -3.03
N ALA A 388 16.33 10.22 -3.92
CA ALA A 388 17.79 10.08 -3.82
C ALA A 388 18.45 10.01 -5.20
N PHE A 389 19.68 10.50 -5.30
CA PHE A 389 20.51 10.44 -6.50
C PHE A 389 21.51 9.31 -6.41
N ASN A 390 21.57 8.46 -7.45
CA ASN A 390 22.64 7.47 -7.55
C ASN A 390 23.98 8.10 -7.97
N ALA A 391 25.03 7.27 -8.07
CA ALA A 391 26.39 7.73 -8.37
C ALA A 391 26.53 8.34 -9.79
N ASP A 392 25.59 8.03 -10.68
CA ASP A 392 25.57 8.52 -12.05
C ASP A 392 24.80 9.83 -12.19
N GLY A 393 24.17 10.30 -11.10
CA GLY A 393 23.34 11.50 -11.06
C GLY A 393 21.89 11.27 -11.50
N GLU A 394 21.42 10.03 -11.50
CA GLU A 394 20.04 9.66 -11.80
C GLU A 394 19.18 9.71 -10.54
N LEU A 395 17.95 10.21 -10.67
CA LEU A 395 17.05 10.48 -9.54
C LEU A 395 16.04 9.36 -9.36
N PHE A 396 15.84 8.91 -8.13
CA PHE A 396 14.87 7.87 -7.79
C PHE A 396 13.93 8.32 -6.69
N THR A 397 12.73 7.71 -6.66
CA THR A 397 11.73 7.89 -5.62
C THR A 397 11.01 6.57 -5.33
N TYR A 398 10.36 6.46 -4.17
CA TYR A 398 9.52 5.34 -3.77
C TYR A 398 8.09 5.86 -3.56
N ASP A 399 7.17 5.43 -4.42
CA ASP A 399 5.79 5.92 -4.50
C ASP A 399 4.80 4.87 -4.02
N ALA A 400 3.81 5.28 -3.24
CA ALA A 400 2.68 4.45 -2.85
C ALA A 400 1.44 4.86 -3.60
N ASP A 401 0.86 3.93 -4.37
CA ASP A 401 -0.48 4.10 -4.91
C ASP A 401 -1.55 3.76 -3.85
N MET A 402 -2.52 2.87 -4.06
CA MET A 402 -3.69 2.76 -3.14
C MET A 402 -4.00 1.32 -2.70
N GLU A 403 -3.60 0.94 -1.47
CA GLU A 403 -3.83 -0.41 -0.93
C GLU A 403 -5.32 -0.75 -0.76
N TRP A 404 -6.19 0.26 -0.66
CA TRP A 404 -7.63 0.04 -0.62
C TRP A 404 -8.19 -0.51 -1.94
N ASP A 405 -7.43 -0.41 -3.03
CA ASP A 405 -7.83 -0.89 -4.35
C ASP A 405 -7.37 -2.32 -4.61
N THR A 406 -6.64 -2.96 -3.67
CA THR A 406 -6.16 -4.34 -3.82
C THR A 406 -7.26 -5.29 -4.29
N GLY A 407 -6.91 -6.18 -5.22
CA GLY A 407 -7.87 -7.08 -5.86
C GLY A 407 -8.65 -6.48 -7.04
N SER A 408 -8.45 -5.20 -7.37
CA SER A 408 -8.99 -4.57 -8.58
C SER A 408 -7.97 -4.46 -9.72
N PRO A 409 -8.41 -4.25 -10.99
CA PRO A 409 -7.52 -4.12 -12.16
C PRO A 409 -6.58 -2.92 -12.14
N TRP A 410 -6.95 -1.87 -11.38
CA TRP A 410 -6.23 -0.60 -11.27
C TRP A 410 -5.47 -0.48 -9.96
N TYR A 411 -5.31 -1.56 -9.19
CA TYR A 411 -4.34 -1.57 -8.11
C TYR A 411 -2.92 -1.44 -8.67
N ARG A 412 -2.09 -0.64 -8.01
CA ARG A 412 -0.64 -0.60 -8.21
C ARG A 412 0.03 -0.80 -6.85
N PRO A 413 1.06 -1.66 -6.77
CA PRO A 413 1.86 -1.79 -5.55
C PRO A 413 2.70 -0.53 -5.31
N THR A 414 3.31 -0.45 -4.12
CA THR A 414 4.40 0.49 -3.88
C THR A 414 5.56 0.16 -4.81
N ARG A 415 6.22 1.19 -5.34
CA ARG A 415 7.12 1.04 -6.47
C ARG A 415 8.26 2.04 -6.45
N VAL A 416 9.45 1.58 -6.81
CA VAL A 416 10.60 2.45 -7.04
C VAL A 416 10.53 2.97 -8.46
N ASN A 417 10.63 4.28 -8.64
CA ASN A 417 10.56 4.95 -9.94
C ASN A 417 11.87 5.68 -10.24
N HIS A 418 12.36 5.56 -11.47
CA HIS A 418 13.46 6.36 -12.00
C HIS A 418 12.89 7.69 -12.53
N ALA A 419 13.06 8.77 -11.78
CA ALA A 419 12.54 10.12 -12.04
C ALA A 419 13.32 10.86 -13.12
N VAL A 420 12.89 10.71 -14.37
CA VAL A 420 13.50 11.34 -15.56
C VAL A 420 12.76 12.60 -16.03
N SER A 421 13.39 13.39 -16.90
CA SER A 421 12.79 14.64 -17.39
C SER A 421 11.48 14.38 -18.14
N ALA A 422 10.46 15.17 -17.82
CA ALA A 422 9.10 15.09 -18.32
C ALA A 422 8.31 13.82 -17.97
N ALA A 423 8.84 12.93 -17.11
CA ALA A 423 8.18 11.66 -16.80
C ALA A 423 6.75 11.81 -16.25
N GLU A 424 5.92 10.84 -16.59
CA GLU A 424 4.55 10.63 -16.10
C GLU A 424 4.45 9.20 -15.57
N TYR A 425 3.96 9.04 -14.33
CA TYR A 425 3.82 7.73 -13.67
C TYR A 425 2.36 7.26 -13.54
N GLY A 426 1.44 8.00 -14.17
CA GLY A 426 0.10 7.51 -14.49
C GLY A 426 -0.90 7.61 -13.35
N TRP A 427 -0.58 8.26 -12.23
CA TRP A 427 -1.52 8.40 -11.13
C TRP A 427 -2.73 9.23 -11.56
N ARG A 428 -3.93 8.68 -11.37
CA ARG A 428 -5.21 9.37 -11.47
C ARG A 428 -6.12 8.82 -10.37
N TYR A 429 -7.05 9.62 -9.85
CA TYR A 429 -7.94 9.14 -8.78
C TYR A 429 -8.87 8.01 -9.26
N GLY A 430 -9.22 7.13 -8.33
CA GLY A 430 -10.13 6.00 -8.55
C GLY A 430 -9.62 5.04 -9.63
N THR A 431 -10.50 4.69 -10.57
CA THR A 431 -10.21 3.68 -11.61
C THR A 431 -9.44 4.24 -12.81
N GLY A 432 -9.00 5.51 -12.76
CA GLY A 432 -8.39 6.21 -13.91
C GLY A 432 -6.89 5.97 -14.08
N LYS A 433 -6.25 5.17 -13.22
CA LYS A 433 -4.80 5.01 -13.21
C LYS A 433 -4.29 4.38 -14.49
N TRP A 434 -3.20 4.90 -15.03
CA TRP A 434 -2.64 4.38 -16.25
C TRP A 434 -1.85 3.08 -16.00
N PRO A 435 -1.79 2.17 -16.98
CA PRO A 435 -0.76 1.15 -17.06
C PRO A 435 0.64 1.74 -17.25
N ASP A 436 1.64 1.02 -16.80
CA ASP A 436 3.07 1.34 -16.96
C ASP A 436 3.54 1.16 -18.42
N TYR A 437 2.96 0.19 -19.13
CA TYR A 437 3.29 -0.11 -20.52
C TYR A 437 2.77 0.93 -21.52
N TYR A 438 1.95 1.91 -21.11
CA TYR A 438 1.54 3.00 -22.00
C TYR A 438 2.75 3.75 -22.54
N VAL A 439 2.78 4.01 -23.85
CA VAL A 439 3.91 4.67 -24.53
C VAL A 439 4.31 6.00 -23.86
N ASP A 440 3.34 6.71 -23.28
CA ASP A 440 3.44 7.99 -22.59
C ASP A 440 3.59 7.88 -21.06
N SER A 441 3.80 6.68 -20.53
CA SER A 441 4.16 6.38 -19.13
C SER A 441 5.60 5.89 -19.03
N VAL A 442 6.34 6.22 -17.97
CA VAL A 442 7.73 5.71 -17.80
C VAL A 442 7.74 4.33 -17.14
N GLY A 443 6.81 4.05 -16.23
CA GLY A 443 6.75 2.80 -15.47
C GLY A 443 7.68 2.77 -14.26
N ALA A 444 7.63 1.66 -13.52
CA ALA A 444 8.45 1.41 -12.34
C ALA A 444 9.78 0.75 -12.71
N VAL A 445 10.80 0.98 -11.88
CA VAL A 445 12.06 0.22 -11.89
C VAL A 445 11.85 -1.16 -11.25
N VAL A 446 11.09 -1.20 -10.16
CA VAL A 446 10.67 -2.42 -9.48
C VAL A 446 9.44 -2.16 -8.61
N ASP A 447 8.51 -3.11 -8.63
CA ASP A 447 7.37 -3.15 -7.72
C ASP A 447 7.76 -3.90 -6.43
N ILE A 448 7.50 -3.31 -5.26
CA ILE A 448 7.86 -3.88 -3.96
C ILE A 448 6.70 -4.67 -3.36
N GLY A 449 5.47 -4.15 -3.44
CA GLY A 449 4.27 -4.82 -2.95
C GLY A 449 3.36 -3.90 -2.13
N LEU A 450 2.78 -4.42 -1.06
CA LEU A 450 2.08 -3.60 -0.07
C LEU A 450 3.12 -2.90 0.81
N GLY A 451 2.89 -1.65 1.17
CA GLY A 451 3.78 -0.93 2.08
C GLY A 451 3.32 0.48 2.34
N SER A 452 4.15 1.24 3.06
CA SER A 452 3.99 2.69 3.18
C SER A 452 5.37 3.35 3.07
N PRO A 453 5.73 3.91 1.90
CA PRO A 453 6.99 4.60 1.66
C PRO A 453 7.23 5.72 2.65
N THR A 454 8.46 5.78 3.16
CA THR A 454 8.99 6.93 3.91
C THR A 454 10.38 7.29 3.38
N GLY A 455 11.40 7.48 4.24
CA GLY A 455 12.75 7.87 3.82
C GLY A 455 13.42 6.95 2.79
N ILE A 456 14.25 7.56 1.95
CA ILE A 456 15.05 6.91 0.91
C ILE A 456 16.47 7.47 0.95
N GLU A 457 17.47 6.61 0.84
CA GLU A 457 18.87 7.05 0.79
C GLU A 457 19.71 6.14 -0.08
N MET A 458 20.68 6.69 -0.79
CA MET A 458 21.69 5.87 -1.47
C MET A 458 22.81 5.50 -0.50
N GLY A 459 23.30 4.26 -0.57
CA GLY A 459 24.43 3.80 0.23
C GLY A 459 25.79 4.48 -0.06
N LEU A 460 25.82 5.50 -0.92
CA LEU A 460 27.05 6.12 -1.38
C LEU A 460 27.78 6.80 -0.22
N GLY A 461 29.06 6.49 -0.07
CA GLY A 461 29.88 6.98 1.04
C GLY A 461 29.72 6.19 2.34
N ALA A 462 28.80 5.23 2.42
CA ALA A 462 28.72 4.33 3.56
C ALA A 462 29.96 3.42 3.59
N LYS A 463 30.49 3.14 4.78
CA LYS A 463 31.55 2.14 5.00
C LYS A 463 30.97 0.74 5.01
N PHE A 464 30.26 0.39 3.95
CA PHE A 464 29.63 -0.91 3.72
C PHE A 464 30.32 -1.64 2.56
N PRO A 465 30.07 -2.94 2.37
CA PRO A 465 30.53 -3.65 1.19
C PRO A 465 30.00 -3.02 -0.11
N ALA A 466 30.71 -3.23 -1.22
CA ALA A 466 30.44 -2.59 -2.50
C ALA A 466 28.97 -2.70 -2.96
N LYS A 467 28.37 -3.88 -2.79
CA LYS A 467 26.94 -4.15 -3.08
C LYS A 467 25.99 -3.20 -2.36
N TYR A 468 26.32 -2.85 -1.12
CA TYR A 468 25.48 -2.04 -0.24
C TYR A 468 25.79 -0.55 -0.36
N GLN A 469 27.00 -0.17 -0.78
CA GLN A 469 27.29 1.21 -1.20
C GLN A 469 26.49 1.62 -2.45
N ASN A 470 26.30 0.70 -3.40
CA ASN A 470 25.53 0.94 -4.62
C ASN A 470 24.02 0.71 -4.46
N ALA A 471 23.55 0.34 -3.27
CA ALA A 471 22.14 0.08 -3.02
C ALA A 471 21.35 1.37 -2.79
N LEU A 472 20.11 1.38 -3.27
CA LEU A 472 19.10 2.33 -2.82
C LEU A 472 18.37 1.74 -1.61
N TYR A 473 18.45 2.39 -0.47
CA TYR A 473 17.71 2.01 0.73
C TYR A 473 16.34 2.67 0.72
N ILE A 474 15.27 1.88 0.91
CA ILE A 474 13.90 2.38 0.97
C ILE A 474 13.21 1.88 2.24
N ASN A 475 12.56 2.81 2.94
CA ASN A 475 11.83 2.51 4.18
C ASN A 475 10.36 2.15 3.90
N ASP A 476 9.84 1.16 4.64
CA ASP A 476 8.43 0.79 4.70
C ASP A 476 7.92 0.87 6.14
N TRP A 477 7.14 1.92 6.39
CA TRP A 477 6.61 2.23 7.71
C TRP A 477 5.62 1.19 8.22
N THR A 478 4.75 0.67 7.35
CA THR A 478 3.66 -0.24 7.73
C THR A 478 4.19 -1.59 8.20
N TYR A 479 5.18 -2.13 7.49
CA TYR A 479 5.72 -3.47 7.78
C TYR A 479 7.00 -3.46 8.59
N GLY A 480 7.57 -2.27 8.84
CA GLY A 480 8.79 -2.08 9.60
C GLY A 480 10.00 -2.73 8.96
N VAL A 481 10.21 -2.40 7.69
CA VAL A 481 11.27 -2.96 6.85
C VAL A 481 12.05 -1.82 6.20
N ILE A 482 13.37 -1.97 6.17
CA ILE A 482 14.25 -1.22 5.26
C ILE A 482 14.71 -2.22 4.21
N TYR A 483 14.44 -1.94 2.95
CA TYR A 483 14.90 -2.75 1.83
C TYR A 483 16.21 -2.18 1.28
N ALA A 484 17.13 -3.04 0.86
CA ALA A 484 18.23 -2.67 -0.01
C ALA A 484 17.88 -3.05 -1.45
N VAL A 485 17.73 -2.05 -2.31
CA VAL A 485 17.36 -2.20 -3.72
C VAL A 485 18.62 -2.12 -4.58
N GLN A 486 18.88 -3.21 -5.29
CA GLN A 486 20.02 -3.40 -6.18
C GLN A 486 19.61 -3.02 -7.60
N MET A 487 19.96 -1.80 -8.01
CA MET A 487 19.65 -1.28 -9.34
C MET A 487 20.60 -1.86 -10.38
N THR A 488 20.07 -2.30 -11.52
CA THR A 488 20.81 -2.81 -12.66
C THR A 488 20.50 -1.94 -13.88
N PRO A 489 21.50 -1.32 -14.52
CA PRO A 489 21.29 -0.57 -15.76
C PRO A 489 20.59 -1.43 -16.82
N GLN A 490 19.57 -0.86 -17.47
CA GLN A 490 18.89 -1.42 -18.62
C GLN A 490 18.75 -0.32 -19.66
N GLY A 491 19.70 -0.27 -20.60
CA GLY A 491 19.81 0.85 -21.53
C GLY A 491 19.95 2.19 -20.79
N ALA A 492 19.11 3.16 -21.15
CA ALA A 492 19.07 4.50 -20.58
C ALA A 492 18.25 4.61 -19.27
N THR A 493 17.80 3.49 -18.71
CA THR A 493 17.08 3.40 -17.43
C THR A 493 17.62 2.24 -16.58
N TYR A 494 16.85 1.79 -15.58
CA TYR A 494 17.21 0.74 -14.65
C TYR A 494 16.05 -0.25 -14.47
N THR A 495 16.40 -1.50 -14.22
CA THR A 495 15.58 -2.49 -13.51
C THR A 495 16.18 -2.72 -12.13
N ALA A 496 15.48 -3.37 -11.19
CA ALA A 496 16.08 -3.71 -9.91
C ALA A 496 15.59 -5.03 -9.30
N ASN A 497 16.41 -5.55 -8.38
CA ASN A 497 16.02 -6.56 -7.40
C ASN A 497 16.15 -5.96 -6.00
N PHE A 498 15.50 -6.55 -5.00
CA PHE A 498 15.58 -6.05 -3.62
C PHE A 498 15.63 -7.18 -2.60
N GLU A 499 16.19 -6.88 -1.44
CA GLU A 499 16.20 -7.75 -0.28
C GLU A 499 15.87 -6.96 1.00
N LYS A 500 15.38 -7.67 2.02
CA LYS A 500 15.15 -7.06 3.34
C LYS A 500 16.50 -6.83 4.00
N PHE A 501 16.87 -5.57 4.19
CA PHE A 501 18.12 -5.19 4.83
C PHE A 501 17.98 -5.09 6.35
N ILE A 502 16.90 -4.45 6.80
CA ILE A 502 16.54 -4.37 8.23
C ILE A 502 15.06 -4.73 8.37
N THR A 503 14.75 -5.52 9.39
CA THR A 503 13.36 -5.83 9.77
C THR A 503 13.20 -5.71 11.28
N GLY A 504 12.05 -5.26 11.76
CA GLY A 504 11.78 -5.25 13.19
C GLY A 504 10.29 -5.14 13.50
N ARG A 505 9.93 -5.45 14.75
CA ARG A 505 8.53 -5.36 15.22
C ARG A 505 8.48 -4.90 16.68
N PRO A 506 7.82 -3.76 16.99
CA PRO A 506 7.41 -2.71 16.05
C PRO A 506 8.65 -2.00 15.46
N LEU A 507 8.62 -1.53 14.21
CA LEU A 507 9.72 -0.73 13.64
C LEU A 507 9.21 0.27 12.60
N PRO A 508 8.38 1.26 12.99
CA PRO A 508 7.79 2.22 12.05
C PRO A 508 8.86 3.19 11.52
N VAL A 509 9.67 2.76 10.55
CA VAL A 509 10.79 3.51 10.00
C VAL A 509 10.31 4.78 9.29
N THR A 510 10.91 5.92 9.63
CA THR A 510 10.48 7.23 9.14
C THR A 510 11.48 7.89 8.22
N ASP A 511 12.77 7.92 8.57
CA ASP A 511 13.79 8.52 7.72
C ASP A 511 15.13 7.79 7.83
N ILE A 512 16.02 8.03 6.88
CA ILE A 512 17.29 7.33 6.69
C ILE A 512 18.33 8.25 6.04
N VAL A 513 19.56 8.24 6.54
CA VAL A 513 20.67 9.05 6.00
C VAL A 513 22.00 8.34 6.14
N VAL A 514 22.88 8.47 5.15
CA VAL A 514 24.30 8.10 5.26
C VAL A 514 25.07 9.32 5.75
N ASN A 515 25.75 9.20 6.90
CA ASN A 515 26.50 10.31 7.45
C ASN A 515 27.86 10.44 6.76
N PRO A 516 28.18 11.60 6.14
CA PRO A 516 29.38 11.75 5.33
C PRO A 516 30.69 11.80 6.14
N LYS A 517 30.64 11.95 7.48
CA LYS A 517 31.84 12.02 8.33
C LYS A 517 32.30 10.66 8.82
N ASP A 518 31.38 9.82 9.28
CA ASP A 518 31.72 8.50 9.81
C ASP A 518 31.47 7.36 8.82
N GLY A 519 30.62 7.59 7.80
CA GLY A 519 30.21 6.59 6.82
C GLY A 519 29.22 5.56 7.36
N ALA A 520 28.57 5.82 8.50
CA ALA A 520 27.51 4.96 9.02
C ALA A 520 26.15 5.37 8.44
N LEU A 521 25.23 4.40 8.36
CA LEU A 521 23.85 4.66 8.00
C LEU A 521 23.03 4.86 9.27
N TYR A 522 22.25 5.92 9.31
CA TYR A 522 21.38 6.26 10.43
C TYR A 522 19.93 6.17 9.98
N PHE A 523 19.04 5.69 10.85
CA PHE A 523 17.61 5.71 10.58
C PHE A 523 16.81 6.06 11.83
N THR A 524 15.64 6.66 11.62
CA THR A 524 14.68 6.96 12.68
C THR A 524 13.45 6.07 12.59
N ILE A 525 12.79 5.86 13.72
CA ILE A 525 11.43 5.34 13.77
C ILE A 525 10.49 6.39 14.36
N GLY A 526 9.19 6.28 14.11
CA GLY A 526 8.18 7.16 14.69
C GLY A 526 7.03 7.46 13.73
N GLY A 527 6.63 8.73 13.67
CA GLY A 527 5.46 9.21 12.93
C GLY A 527 4.14 8.89 13.63
N ARG A 528 3.09 9.66 13.32
CA ARG A 528 1.73 9.52 13.87
C ARG A 528 1.68 9.47 15.40
N ARG A 529 2.55 10.24 16.07
CA ARG A 529 2.74 10.25 17.53
C ARG A 529 3.11 8.88 18.13
N THR A 530 3.62 7.96 17.32
CA THR A 530 4.18 6.70 17.82
C THR A 530 5.54 6.95 18.46
N GLN A 531 5.97 6.02 19.29
CA GLN A 531 7.27 6.08 19.95
C GLN A 531 8.40 6.17 18.93
N SER A 532 9.34 7.10 19.16
CA SER A 532 10.42 7.43 18.24
C SER A 532 11.79 7.06 18.82
N GLY A 533 12.77 6.87 17.93
CA GLY A 533 14.14 6.51 18.27
C GLY A 533 15.08 6.71 17.09
N LEU A 534 16.36 6.84 17.40
CA LEU A 534 17.45 6.96 16.44
C LEU A 534 18.37 5.74 16.55
N TYR A 535 18.69 5.17 15.40
CA TYR A 535 19.55 3.99 15.26
C TYR A 535 20.69 4.28 14.30
N ARG A 536 21.81 3.58 14.54
CA ARG A 536 23.00 3.57 13.68
C ARG A 536 23.25 2.16 13.19
N VAL A 537 23.69 2.05 11.95
CA VAL A 537 24.05 0.80 11.28
C VAL A 537 25.51 0.89 10.83
N THR A 538 26.31 -0.08 11.25
CA THR A 538 27.72 -0.24 10.86
C THR A 538 27.95 -1.61 10.24
N TYR A 539 29.07 -1.78 9.55
CA TYR A 539 29.51 -3.07 9.03
C TYR A 539 30.84 -3.47 9.68
N ASP A 540 30.83 -4.64 10.33
CA ASP A 540 31.96 -5.23 11.04
C ASP A 540 32.41 -6.56 10.41
N GLY A 541 31.82 -6.91 9.26
CA GLY A 541 32.13 -8.14 8.53
C GLY A 541 33.46 -8.08 7.75
N PRO A 542 33.83 -9.18 7.09
CA PRO A 542 35.15 -9.33 6.48
C PRO A 542 35.29 -8.67 5.09
N GLU A 543 34.20 -8.25 4.45
CA GLU A 543 34.26 -7.66 3.10
C GLU A 543 34.82 -6.23 3.11
N SER A 544 35.38 -5.82 1.96
CA SER A 544 35.98 -4.49 1.84
C SER A 544 34.92 -3.38 1.87
N THR A 545 35.18 -2.36 2.68
CA THR A 545 34.38 -1.13 2.78
C THR A 545 35.03 0.06 2.07
N ALA A 546 36.01 -0.19 1.20
CA ALA A 546 36.63 0.84 0.40
C ALA A 546 35.57 1.50 -0.53
N PRO A 547 35.64 2.82 -0.76
CA PRO A 547 34.70 3.50 -1.65
C PRO A 547 34.63 2.84 -3.02
N VAL A 548 33.43 2.52 -3.47
CA VAL A 548 33.21 1.99 -4.82
C VAL A 548 33.35 3.09 -5.86
N ALA A 549 34.06 2.78 -6.94
CA ALA A 549 33.98 3.57 -8.17
C ALA A 549 32.66 3.24 -8.90
N THR A 550 32.20 4.12 -9.79
CA THR A 550 31.04 3.84 -10.65
C THR A 550 31.28 2.56 -11.45
N THR A 551 30.48 1.51 -11.23
CA THR A 551 30.66 0.17 -11.82
C THR A 551 29.88 -0.06 -13.12
N GLU A 552 29.40 0.99 -13.78
CA GLU A 552 28.58 0.83 -14.98
C GLU A 552 29.40 0.38 -16.20
N GLY A 553 28.88 -0.62 -16.92
CA GLY A 553 29.36 -0.97 -18.26
C GLY A 553 29.15 0.17 -19.28
N GLU A 554 29.89 0.14 -20.38
CA GLU A 554 29.89 1.21 -21.41
C GLU A 554 28.49 1.47 -22.00
N GLU A 555 27.71 0.44 -22.27
CA GLU A 555 26.40 0.55 -22.94
C GLU A 555 25.38 1.39 -22.16
N GLY A 556 25.23 1.16 -20.85
CA GLY A 556 24.29 1.96 -20.02
C GLY A 556 24.68 3.44 -19.96
N ARG A 557 25.99 3.71 -19.88
CA ARG A 557 26.54 5.06 -19.79
C ARG A 557 26.26 5.86 -21.05
N GLU A 558 26.51 5.26 -22.22
CA GLU A 558 26.25 5.90 -23.51
C GLU A 558 24.74 6.12 -23.75
N ALA A 559 23.90 5.14 -23.39
CA ALA A 559 22.45 5.25 -23.54
C ALA A 559 21.87 6.39 -22.66
N ARG A 560 22.29 6.49 -21.38
CA ARG A 560 21.91 7.61 -20.50
C ARG A 560 22.44 8.94 -21.01
N ALA A 561 23.66 8.99 -21.55
CA ALA A 561 24.19 10.20 -22.15
C ALA A 561 23.32 10.66 -23.34
N LEU A 562 22.93 9.74 -24.23
CA LEU A 562 22.01 10.04 -25.32
C LEU A 562 20.63 10.49 -24.82
N ARG A 563 20.06 9.84 -23.80
CA ARG A 563 18.80 10.27 -23.17
C ARG A 563 18.91 11.70 -22.65
N ARG A 564 19.91 12.01 -21.83
CA ARG A 564 20.12 13.36 -21.26
C ARG A 564 20.32 14.43 -22.34
N GLU A 565 20.95 14.07 -23.44
CA GLU A 565 21.07 14.96 -24.59
C GLU A 565 19.73 15.27 -25.27
N LEU A 566 18.82 14.29 -25.36
CA LEU A 566 17.45 14.51 -25.83
C LEU A 566 16.64 15.32 -24.80
N GLU A 567 16.86 15.10 -23.51
CA GLU A 567 16.17 15.83 -22.43
C GLU A 567 16.47 17.32 -22.43
N LYS A 568 17.66 17.74 -22.90
CA LYS A 568 17.97 19.16 -23.12
C LYS A 568 17.04 19.83 -24.14
N LEU A 569 16.43 19.05 -25.04
CA LEU A 569 15.48 19.50 -26.05
C LEU A 569 14.03 19.51 -25.54
N HIS A 570 13.77 19.09 -24.29
CA HIS A 570 12.44 19.17 -23.69
C HIS A 570 11.99 20.61 -23.38
N THR A 571 12.93 21.56 -23.36
CA THR A 571 12.67 22.98 -23.07
C THR A 571 13.27 23.92 -24.11
N THR A 572 13.92 23.39 -25.16
CA THR A 572 14.62 24.18 -26.18
C THR A 572 14.31 23.72 -27.61
N GLN A 573 14.43 24.64 -28.56
CA GLN A 573 14.20 24.41 -29.99
C GLN A 573 15.40 24.88 -30.83
N PRO A 574 16.59 24.29 -30.68
CA PRO A 574 17.75 24.69 -31.48
C PRO A 574 17.61 24.23 -32.94
N ASP A 575 18.19 25.00 -33.86
CA ASP A 575 18.25 24.64 -35.28
C ASP A 575 18.88 23.24 -35.46
N GLY A 576 18.25 22.41 -36.28
CA GLY A 576 18.72 21.05 -36.57
C GLY A 576 18.42 19.99 -35.49
N ALA A 577 17.68 20.32 -34.42
CA ALA A 577 17.28 19.37 -33.36
C ALA A 577 16.66 18.06 -33.90
N LEU A 578 15.84 18.16 -34.96
CA LEU A 578 15.19 17.02 -35.59
C LEU A 578 16.19 15.95 -36.11
N GLY A 579 17.42 16.34 -36.46
CA GLY A 579 18.46 15.40 -36.90
C GLY A 579 18.90 14.44 -35.79
N LYS A 580 18.80 14.85 -34.53
CA LYS A 580 19.09 14.02 -33.35
C LYS A 580 17.86 13.30 -32.82
N ILE A 581 16.72 14.00 -32.79
CA ILE A 581 15.45 13.45 -32.27
C ILE A 581 14.98 12.28 -33.13
N TRP A 582 14.93 12.45 -34.46
CA TRP A 582 14.24 11.51 -35.34
C TRP A 582 14.80 10.09 -35.33
N PRO A 583 16.14 9.88 -35.43
CA PRO A 583 16.71 8.54 -35.33
C PRO A 583 16.45 7.88 -33.98
N SER A 584 16.38 8.65 -32.89
CA SER A 584 16.13 8.14 -31.54
C SER A 584 14.70 7.64 -31.32
N LEU A 585 13.72 8.11 -32.12
CA LEU A 585 12.34 7.57 -32.08
C LEU A 585 12.29 6.10 -32.51
N ALA A 586 13.25 5.63 -33.33
CA ALA A 586 13.35 4.25 -33.79
C ALA A 586 14.11 3.33 -32.81
N SER A 587 14.63 3.85 -31.70
CA SER A 587 15.47 3.09 -30.76
C SER A 587 14.75 1.85 -30.21
N ASN A 588 15.49 0.77 -29.94
CA ASN A 588 14.96 -0.38 -29.19
C ASN A 588 14.85 -0.08 -27.69
N ASP A 589 15.57 0.93 -27.21
CA ASP A 589 15.48 1.41 -25.83
C ASP A 589 14.26 2.33 -25.65
N ARG A 590 13.32 1.87 -24.83
CA ARG A 590 12.07 2.58 -24.52
C ARG A 590 12.29 3.94 -23.87
N ALA A 591 13.28 4.08 -22.99
CA ALA A 591 13.58 5.35 -22.32
C ALA A 591 14.16 6.38 -23.30
N ILE A 592 14.98 5.94 -24.27
CA ILE A 592 15.44 6.80 -25.37
C ILE A 592 14.26 7.22 -26.25
N ARG A 593 13.36 6.30 -26.62
CA ARG A 593 12.15 6.63 -27.41
C ARG A 593 11.26 7.65 -26.68
N TYR A 594 11.06 7.46 -25.38
CA TYR A 594 10.28 8.39 -24.54
C TYR A 594 10.87 9.81 -24.57
N ALA A 595 12.17 9.95 -24.28
CA ALA A 595 12.85 11.25 -24.32
C ALA A 595 12.84 11.87 -25.72
N ALA A 596 13.04 11.07 -26.77
CA ALA A 596 12.96 11.55 -28.15
C ALA A 596 11.55 12.05 -28.51
N ARG A 597 10.48 11.35 -28.09
CA ARG A 597 9.11 11.80 -28.31
C ARG A 597 8.84 13.12 -27.59
N VAL A 598 9.20 13.23 -26.30
CA VAL A 598 9.01 14.49 -25.56
C VAL A 598 9.82 15.63 -26.19
N ALA A 599 11.05 15.38 -26.63
CA ALA A 599 11.83 16.35 -27.38
C ALA A 599 11.12 16.79 -28.67
N LEU A 600 10.50 15.85 -29.40
CA LEU A 600 9.71 16.13 -30.61
C LEU A 600 8.47 16.98 -30.31
N GLU A 601 7.72 16.65 -29.25
CA GLU A 601 6.55 17.43 -28.78
C GLU A 601 6.92 18.90 -28.46
N ASN A 602 8.20 19.16 -28.22
CA ASN A 602 8.72 20.47 -27.91
C ASN A 602 9.29 21.22 -29.12
N GLN A 603 9.26 20.67 -30.33
CA GLN A 603 9.68 21.35 -31.56
C GLN A 603 8.49 21.95 -32.33
N ASP A 604 8.75 22.88 -33.25
CA ASP A 604 7.73 23.42 -34.14
C ASP A 604 7.03 22.30 -34.93
N LEU A 605 5.72 22.12 -34.68
CA LEU A 605 4.88 21.10 -35.30
C LEU A 605 4.94 21.15 -36.84
N ALA A 606 4.99 22.35 -37.43
CA ALA A 606 5.03 22.51 -38.87
C ALA A 606 6.30 21.91 -39.51
N ALA A 607 7.38 21.82 -38.75
CA ALA A 607 8.66 21.32 -39.25
C ALA A 607 8.72 19.78 -39.35
N TRP A 608 7.81 19.05 -38.70
CA TRP A 608 7.92 17.59 -38.59
C TRP A 608 6.62 16.81 -38.82
N LYS A 609 5.45 17.45 -38.85
CA LYS A 609 4.14 16.80 -39.06
C LYS A 609 4.09 15.92 -40.31
N ASP A 610 4.47 16.46 -41.47
CA ASP A 610 4.46 15.69 -42.73
C ASP A 610 5.44 14.53 -42.68
N LYS A 611 6.57 14.72 -41.99
CA LYS A 611 7.57 13.67 -41.77
C LYS A 611 7.01 12.53 -40.90
N ALA A 612 6.20 12.84 -39.88
CA ALA A 612 5.55 11.83 -39.03
C ALA A 612 4.58 10.95 -39.83
N LEU A 613 3.79 11.56 -40.71
CA LEU A 613 2.82 10.84 -41.57
C LEU A 613 3.53 10.01 -42.65
N ALA A 614 4.71 10.44 -43.11
CA ALA A 614 5.52 9.73 -44.10
C ALA A 614 6.44 8.64 -43.51
N GLU A 615 6.61 8.57 -42.18
CA GLU A 615 7.53 7.63 -41.52
C GLU A 615 7.15 6.16 -41.78
N THR A 616 8.13 5.26 -41.84
CA THR A 616 7.93 3.84 -42.18
C THR A 616 8.50 2.89 -41.13
N ASN A 617 9.45 3.32 -40.30
CA ASN A 617 9.88 2.56 -39.15
C ASN A 617 8.75 2.51 -38.12
N ALA A 618 8.36 1.31 -37.67
CA ALA A 618 7.21 1.14 -36.78
C ALA A 618 7.34 1.93 -35.47
N ASN A 619 8.47 1.82 -34.77
CA ASN A 619 8.70 2.56 -33.52
C ASN A 619 8.66 4.07 -33.75
N ALA A 620 9.38 4.56 -34.77
CA ALA A 620 9.42 5.99 -35.05
C ALA A 620 8.04 6.54 -35.47
N THR A 621 7.30 5.78 -36.28
CA THR A 621 5.93 6.12 -36.67
C THR A 621 5.05 6.26 -35.45
N ILE A 622 5.02 5.24 -34.58
CA ILE A 622 4.15 5.24 -33.39
C ILE A 622 4.51 6.38 -32.44
N GLN A 623 5.80 6.62 -32.15
CA GLN A 623 6.22 7.73 -31.29
C GLN A 623 5.89 9.09 -31.91
N ALA A 624 6.14 9.28 -33.22
CA ALA A 624 5.84 10.54 -33.89
C ALA A 624 4.33 10.81 -33.97
N LEU A 625 3.50 9.78 -34.18
CA LEU A 625 2.04 9.90 -34.13
C LEU A 625 1.55 10.14 -32.70
N ALA A 626 2.16 9.54 -31.67
CA ALA A 626 1.86 9.87 -30.27
C ALA A 626 2.14 11.35 -29.98
N ALA A 627 3.29 11.87 -30.43
CA ALA A 627 3.62 13.30 -30.33
C ALA A 627 2.61 14.17 -31.09
N LEU A 628 2.20 13.75 -32.30
CA LEU A 628 1.20 14.46 -33.10
C LEU A 628 -0.16 14.49 -32.40
N CYS A 629 -0.62 13.38 -31.81
CA CYS A 629 -1.85 13.36 -31.01
C CYS A 629 -1.81 14.33 -29.83
N ARG A 630 -0.62 14.60 -29.30
CA ARG A 630 -0.44 15.41 -28.09
C ARG A 630 -0.15 16.89 -28.38
N THR A 631 0.13 17.26 -29.62
CA THR A 631 0.52 18.64 -30.00
C THR A 631 -0.26 19.19 -31.19
N GLY A 632 -0.85 18.32 -32.00
CA GLY A 632 -1.69 18.67 -33.14
C GLY A 632 -3.11 19.06 -32.74
N ASP A 633 -3.96 19.18 -33.75
CA ASP A 633 -5.34 19.61 -33.57
C ASP A 633 -6.35 18.67 -34.28
N LYS A 634 -7.64 19.01 -34.22
CA LYS A 634 -8.71 18.17 -34.74
C LYS A 634 -8.58 17.81 -36.23
N VAL A 635 -7.93 18.64 -37.04
CA VAL A 635 -7.76 18.38 -38.48
C VAL A 635 -6.78 17.23 -38.75
N ASP A 636 -5.98 16.85 -37.76
CA ASP A 636 -4.93 15.82 -37.88
C ASP A 636 -5.47 14.40 -37.65
N GLN A 637 -6.61 14.29 -36.98
CA GLN A 637 -7.14 13.02 -36.50
C GLN A 637 -7.29 11.98 -37.62
N THR A 638 -7.87 12.36 -38.76
CA THR A 638 -8.12 11.43 -39.87
C THR A 638 -6.80 10.89 -40.43
N ALA A 639 -5.81 11.75 -40.66
CA ALA A 639 -4.51 11.33 -41.19
C ALA A 639 -3.76 10.41 -40.22
N VAL A 640 -3.87 10.66 -38.90
CA VAL A 640 -3.30 9.79 -37.87
C VAL A 640 -3.96 8.41 -37.89
N LEU A 641 -5.30 8.34 -37.89
CA LEU A 641 -6.05 7.08 -37.91
C LEU A 641 -5.76 6.28 -39.19
N GLU A 642 -5.76 6.94 -40.34
CA GLU A 642 -5.39 6.33 -41.62
C GLU A 642 -3.98 5.77 -41.59
N LYS A 643 -3.01 6.51 -41.04
CA LYS A 643 -1.63 6.05 -40.92
C LYS A 643 -1.52 4.82 -40.00
N LEU A 644 -2.17 4.84 -38.84
CA LEU A 644 -2.18 3.70 -37.91
C LEU A 644 -2.77 2.45 -38.57
N ASN A 645 -3.85 2.59 -39.35
CA ASN A 645 -4.48 1.48 -40.06
C ASN A 645 -3.55 0.78 -41.06
N THR A 646 -2.46 1.45 -41.51
CA THR A 646 -1.48 0.87 -42.44
C THR A 646 -0.33 0.12 -41.77
N LEU A 647 -0.23 0.13 -40.44
CA LEU A 647 0.85 -0.55 -39.73
C LEU A 647 0.80 -2.08 -39.92
N PRO A 648 1.96 -2.76 -40.03
CA PRO A 648 2.01 -4.21 -40.28
C PRO A 648 1.84 -5.01 -38.98
N TYR A 649 0.66 -4.91 -38.34
CA TYR A 649 0.37 -5.49 -37.01
C TYR A 649 0.76 -6.98 -36.87
N ASP A 650 0.62 -7.79 -37.92
CA ASP A 650 0.95 -9.23 -37.87
C ASP A 650 2.46 -9.51 -37.76
N ARG A 651 3.30 -8.47 -37.88
CA ARG A 651 4.77 -8.54 -37.76
C ARG A 651 5.31 -7.70 -36.60
N MET A 652 4.43 -7.02 -35.87
CA MET A 652 4.81 -6.15 -34.76
C MET A 652 4.96 -6.96 -33.47
N SER A 653 5.84 -6.50 -32.57
CA SER A 653 5.90 -7.04 -31.21
C SER A 653 4.66 -6.63 -30.41
N GLU A 654 4.39 -7.33 -29.31
CA GLU A 654 3.30 -6.95 -28.39
C GLU A 654 3.44 -5.50 -27.90
N GLU A 655 4.66 -5.08 -27.52
CA GLU A 655 4.96 -3.70 -27.10
C GLU A 655 4.56 -2.69 -28.19
N GLN A 656 4.92 -2.95 -29.45
CA GLN A 656 4.58 -2.08 -30.56
C GLN A 656 3.07 -2.02 -30.81
N ILE A 657 2.36 -3.13 -30.65
CA ILE A 657 0.90 -3.17 -30.78
C ILE A 657 0.26 -2.37 -29.64
N LEU A 658 0.70 -2.56 -28.39
CA LEU A 658 0.23 -1.80 -27.23
C LEU A 658 0.46 -0.28 -27.41
N ASP A 659 1.65 0.11 -27.86
CA ASP A 659 1.97 1.51 -28.14
C ASP A 659 1.03 2.06 -29.24
N ALA A 660 0.80 1.32 -30.34
CA ALA A 660 -0.11 1.74 -31.40
C ALA A 660 -1.57 1.85 -30.93
N LEU A 661 -2.04 0.92 -30.08
CA LEU A 661 -3.36 0.99 -29.44
C LEU A 661 -3.48 2.25 -28.58
N ARG A 662 -2.44 2.59 -27.81
CA ARG A 662 -2.42 3.83 -27.05
C ARG A 662 -2.49 5.07 -27.95
N VAL A 663 -1.85 5.06 -29.13
CA VAL A 663 -1.97 6.17 -30.10
C VAL A 663 -3.38 6.30 -30.68
N TYR A 664 -4.08 5.18 -30.97
CA TYR A 664 -5.51 5.26 -31.33
C TYR A 664 -6.33 5.93 -30.23
N GLN A 665 -6.12 5.55 -28.97
CA GLN A 665 -6.82 6.17 -27.85
C GLN A 665 -6.54 7.67 -27.80
N LEU A 666 -5.26 8.07 -27.88
CA LEU A 666 -4.88 9.49 -27.87
C LEU A 666 -5.48 10.26 -29.07
N ALA A 667 -5.60 9.64 -30.24
CA ALA A 667 -6.27 10.26 -31.39
C ALA A 667 -7.76 10.54 -31.12
N TYR A 668 -8.45 9.64 -30.43
CA TYR A 668 -9.86 9.81 -30.02
C TYR A 668 -10.06 10.66 -28.74
N ILE A 669 -9.00 10.88 -27.97
CA ILE A 669 -9.05 11.67 -26.73
C ILE A 669 -8.68 13.12 -27.02
N ARG A 670 -7.58 13.35 -27.74
CA ARG A 670 -6.94 14.67 -27.89
C ARG A 670 -7.22 15.33 -29.24
N LEU A 671 -7.25 14.57 -30.33
CA LEU A 671 -7.53 15.11 -31.67
C LEU A 671 -9.03 15.12 -32.02
N GLY A 672 -9.90 14.82 -31.06
CA GLY A 672 -11.35 14.80 -31.24
C GLY A 672 -11.95 13.44 -30.89
N GLY A 673 -13.28 13.33 -30.78
CA GLY A 673 -13.96 12.06 -30.48
C GLY A 673 -14.14 11.17 -31.70
N LYS A 674 -15.15 10.29 -31.66
CA LYS A 674 -15.57 9.47 -32.81
C LYS A 674 -15.71 10.30 -34.09
N GLN A 675 -15.21 9.77 -35.20
CA GLN A 675 -15.38 10.36 -36.53
C GLN A 675 -16.71 9.92 -37.16
N ASN A 676 -16.85 10.09 -38.49
CA ASN A 676 -17.96 9.50 -39.23
C ASN A 676 -17.87 7.96 -39.23
N ASP A 677 -18.99 7.32 -39.57
CA ASP A 677 -19.12 5.86 -39.51
C ASP A 677 -18.03 5.15 -40.32
N ALA A 678 -17.73 5.60 -41.55
CA ALA A 678 -16.73 4.98 -42.41
C ALA A 678 -15.30 5.00 -41.81
N ALA A 679 -14.89 6.11 -41.18
CA ALA A 679 -13.58 6.21 -40.55
C ALA A 679 -13.47 5.33 -39.30
N ASN A 680 -14.51 5.31 -38.46
CA ASN A 680 -14.55 4.44 -37.28
C ASN A 680 -14.60 2.96 -37.67
N GLU A 681 -15.36 2.60 -38.70
CA GLU A 681 -15.44 1.24 -39.27
C GLU A 681 -14.08 0.77 -39.81
N ALA A 682 -13.31 1.65 -40.44
CA ALA A 682 -11.95 1.32 -40.89
C ALA A 682 -11.03 0.94 -39.72
N VAL A 683 -11.12 1.65 -38.59
CA VAL A 683 -10.37 1.30 -37.37
C VAL A 683 -10.87 -0.02 -36.77
N ILE A 684 -12.19 -0.22 -36.69
CA ILE A 684 -12.78 -1.48 -36.21
C ILE A 684 -12.30 -2.66 -37.06
N ALA A 685 -12.27 -2.53 -38.39
CA ALA A 685 -11.83 -3.59 -39.30
C ALA A 685 -10.37 -4.01 -39.06
N VAL A 686 -9.53 -3.09 -38.57
CA VAL A 686 -8.16 -3.40 -38.17
C VAL A 686 -8.12 -4.04 -36.78
N LEU A 687 -8.87 -3.52 -35.80
CA LEU A 687 -8.70 -3.94 -34.40
C LEU A 687 -9.53 -5.17 -34.01
N ASP A 688 -10.76 -5.31 -34.52
CA ASP A 688 -11.70 -6.35 -34.10
C ASP A 688 -11.23 -7.80 -34.36
N PRO A 689 -10.57 -8.12 -35.50
CA PRO A 689 -10.03 -9.46 -35.73
C PRO A 689 -8.92 -9.88 -34.75
N ARG A 690 -8.35 -8.92 -34.02
CA ARG A 690 -7.27 -9.14 -33.05
C ARG A 690 -7.78 -9.34 -31.63
N PHE A 691 -9.09 -9.26 -31.40
CA PHE A 691 -9.70 -9.48 -30.09
C PHE A 691 -10.50 -10.80 -30.04
N PRO A 692 -10.22 -11.71 -29.07
CA PRO A 692 -9.17 -11.60 -28.08
C PRO A 692 -7.77 -11.84 -28.66
N GLY A 693 -6.78 -11.10 -28.17
CA GLY A 693 -5.36 -11.28 -28.46
C GLY A 693 -4.67 -12.23 -27.47
N ASP A 694 -3.36 -12.36 -27.62
CA ASP A 694 -2.54 -13.37 -26.93
C ASP A 694 -2.20 -13.04 -25.47
N SER A 695 -2.43 -11.81 -25.03
CA SER A 695 -2.12 -11.35 -23.67
C SER A 695 -3.26 -10.55 -23.04
N GLU A 696 -3.26 -10.53 -21.71
CA GLU A 696 -4.21 -9.74 -20.92
C GLU A 696 -4.11 -8.24 -21.23
N LYS A 697 -2.87 -7.73 -21.33
CA LYS A 697 -2.58 -6.32 -21.67
C LYS A 697 -3.20 -5.95 -23.03
N LEU A 698 -2.99 -6.77 -24.06
CA LEU A 698 -3.57 -6.55 -25.39
C LEU A 698 -5.10 -6.58 -25.36
N ASN A 699 -5.66 -7.57 -24.67
CA ASN A 699 -7.10 -7.73 -24.53
C ASN A 699 -7.75 -6.52 -23.86
N ARG A 700 -7.13 -5.95 -22.83
CA ARG A 700 -7.62 -4.73 -22.17
C ARG A 700 -7.74 -3.56 -23.14
N GLU A 701 -6.65 -3.27 -23.85
CA GLU A 701 -6.59 -2.07 -24.70
C GLU A 701 -7.44 -2.21 -25.97
N LEU A 702 -7.49 -3.41 -26.56
CA LEU A 702 -8.40 -3.70 -27.66
C LEU A 702 -9.87 -3.58 -27.22
N PHE A 703 -10.22 -4.17 -26.08
CA PHE A 703 -11.60 -4.15 -25.59
C PHE A 703 -12.08 -2.73 -25.25
N ASN A 704 -11.23 -1.91 -24.62
CA ASN A 704 -11.50 -0.50 -24.37
C ASN A 704 -11.87 0.25 -25.66
N LEU A 705 -11.04 0.11 -26.71
CA LEU A 705 -11.25 0.78 -28.00
C LEU A 705 -12.50 0.25 -28.72
N LEU A 706 -12.69 -1.07 -28.78
CA LEU A 706 -13.82 -1.67 -29.49
C LEU A 706 -15.17 -1.37 -28.81
N VAL A 707 -15.21 -1.32 -27.47
CA VAL A 707 -16.40 -0.86 -26.74
C VAL A 707 -16.64 0.63 -26.96
N TYR A 708 -15.59 1.46 -26.91
CA TYR A 708 -15.72 2.88 -27.23
C TYR A 708 -16.28 3.08 -28.64
N LEU A 709 -15.77 2.36 -29.64
CA LEU A 709 -16.18 2.48 -31.04
C LEU A 709 -17.52 1.79 -31.36
N GLU A 710 -18.15 1.11 -30.40
CA GLU A 710 -19.39 0.33 -30.60
C GLU A 710 -19.22 -0.76 -31.68
N ALA A 711 -18.09 -1.48 -31.67
CA ALA A 711 -17.83 -2.54 -32.65
C ALA A 711 -18.94 -3.60 -32.67
N PRO A 712 -19.41 -4.05 -33.85
CA PRO A 712 -20.48 -5.05 -33.93
C PRO A 712 -20.15 -6.35 -33.16
N GLY A 713 -21.07 -6.79 -32.30
CA GLY A 713 -20.90 -8.02 -31.51
C GLY A 713 -19.95 -7.91 -30.31
N ILE A 714 -19.41 -6.72 -30.01
CA ILE A 714 -18.42 -6.56 -28.93
C ILE A 714 -18.95 -6.92 -27.54
N VAL A 715 -20.25 -6.70 -27.28
CA VAL A 715 -20.90 -7.12 -26.02
C VAL A 715 -20.84 -8.63 -25.85
N GLU A 716 -21.12 -9.41 -26.90
CA GLU A 716 -21.05 -10.87 -26.85
C GLU A 716 -19.61 -11.34 -26.59
N LYS A 717 -18.63 -10.77 -27.31
CA LYS A 717 -17.21 -11.09 -27.10
C LYS A 717 -16.76 -10.73 -25.67
N GLY A 718 -17.16 -9.56 -25.17
CA GLY A 718 -16.86 -9.09 -23.83
C GLY A 718 -17.48 -9.95 -22.73
N MET A 719 -18.74 -10.36 -22.89
CA MET A 719 -19.41 -11.29 -21.96
C MET A 719 -18.72 -12.66 -21.94
N LYS A 720 -18.26 -13.17 -23.09
CA LYS A 720 -17.44 -14.39 -23.14
C LYS A 720 -16.14 -14.23 -22.35
N GLN A 721 -15.44 -13.11 -22.51
CA GLN A 721 -14.21 -12.84 -21.76
C GLN A 721 -14.46 -12.63 -20.25
N LEU A 722 -15.55 -11.97 -19.86
CA LEU A 722 -15.96 -11.83 -18.46
C LEU A 722 -16.07 -13.19 -17.77
N PHE A 723 -16.66 -14.19 -18.42
CA PHE A 723 -16.82 -15.52 -17.83
C PHE A 723 -15.63 -16.46 -18.06
N ALA A 724 -14.81 -16.21 -19.08
CA ALA A 724 -13.58 -16.96 -19.33
C ALA A 724 -12.38 -16.44 -18.53
N GLY A 725 -12.46 -15.24 -17.96
CA GLY A 725 -11.38 -14.62 -17.18
C GLY A 725 -10.94 -15.53 -16.04
N GLN A 726 -9.63 -15.71 -15.90
CA GLN A 726 -9.07 -16.65 -14.93
C GLN A 726 -8.94 -16.02 -13.54
N THR A 727 -8.90 -14.69 -13.48
CA THR A 727 -8.67 -13.90 -12.27
C THR A 727 -9.84 -12.95 -12.00
N GLN A 728 -10.11 -12.62 -10.74
CA GLN A 728 -11.17 -11.65 -10.42
C GLN A 728 -10.89 -10.26 -11.02
N GLN A 729 -9.62 -9.89 -11.17
CA GLN A 729 -9.19 -8.65 -11.78
C GLN A 729 -9.55 -8.63 -13.26
N GLU A 730 -9.24 -9.68 -14.01
CA GLU A 730 -9.62 -9.80 -15.42
C GLU A 730 -11.14 -9.70 -15.58
N GLN A 731 -11.89 -10.47 -14.79
CA GLN A 731 -13.36 -10.45 -14.86
C GLN A 731 -13.91 -9.05 -14.49
N MET A 732 -13.40 -8.44 -13.42
CA MET A 732 -13.79 -7.09 -12.99
C MET A 732 -13.44 -6.04 -14.04
N PHE A 733 -12.33 -6.17 -14.77
CA PHE A 733 -12.00 -5.28 -15.87
C PHE A 733 -13.04 -5.37 -16.99
N TYR A 734 -13.39 -6.58 -17.45
CA TYR A 734 -14.41 -6.73 -18.49
C TYR A 734 -15.76 -6.20 -18.04
N ALA A 735 -16.17 -6.48 -16.81
CA ALA A 735 -17.40 -5.95 -16.26
C ALA A 735 -17.38 -4.42 -16.21
N PHE A 736 -16.27 -3.85 -15.73
CA PHE A 736 -16.05 -2.40 -15.72
C PHE A 736 -16.21 -1.84 -17.13
N VAL A 737 -15.50 -2.33 -18.14
CA VAL A 737 -15.57 -1.77 -19.50
C VAL A 737 -16.95 -1.98 -20.15
N LEU A 738 -17.56 -3.16 -19.97
CA LEU A 738 -18.90 -3.50 -20.50
C LEU A 738 -20.00 -2.52 -20.07
N ARG A 739 -19.88 -1.91 -18.88
CA ARG A 739 -20.82 -0.88 -18.42
C ARG A 739 -20.93 0.32 -19.36
N ASN A 740 -19.97 0.50 -20.28
CA ASN A 740 -19.96 1.55 -21.28
C ASN A 740 -20.68 1.19 -22.58
N ALA A 741 -21.00 -0.09 -22.81
CA ALA A 741 -21.72 -0.51 -24.01
C ALA A 741 -23.22 -0.17 -23.90
N GLU A 742 -23.71 0.73 -24.75
CA GLU A 742 -25.12 1.16 -24.76
C GLU A 742 -26.01 0.27 -25.63
N LYS A 743 -25.45 -0.36 -26.67
CA LYS A 743 -26.15 -1.18 -27.67
C LYS A 743 -25.57 -2.59 -27.72
N GLY A 744 -26.26 -3.50 -28.40
CA GLY A 744 -25.78 -4.87 -28.66
C GLY A 744 -26.03 -5.87 -27.53
N TRP A 745 -26.68 -5.45 -26.44
CA TRP A 745 -27.10 -6.33 -25.36
C TRP A 745 -28.34 -7.14 -25.72
N THR A 746 -28.31 -8.44 -25.45
CA THR A 746 -29.53 -9.24 -25.27
C THR A 746 -29.98 -9.20 -23.81
N MET A 747 -31.25 -9.53 -23.56
CA MET A 747 -31.76 -9.60 -22.18
C MET A 747 -31.07 -10.69 -21.35
N ASP A 748 -30.74 -11.83 -21.96
CA ASP A 748 -30.00 -12.91 -21.27
C ASP A 748 -28.59 -12.48 -20.88
N GLN A 749 -27.89 -11.72 -21.73
CA GLN A 749 -26.59 -11.15 -21.39
C GLN A 749 -26.70 -10.15 -20.23
N ARG A 750 -27.76 -9.34 -20.18
CA ARG A 750 -28.00 -8.44 -19.05
C ARG A 750 -28.26 -9.22 -17.76
N LYS A 751 -29.11 -10.25 -17.80
CA LYS A 751 -29.34 -11.14 -16.65
C LYS A 751 -28.04 -11.77 -16.15
N ALA A 752 -27.21 -12.26 -17.06
CA ALA A 752 -25.91 -12.85 -16.74
C ALA A 752 -24.93 -11.82 -16.14
N TYR A 753 -24.82 -10.63 -16.74
CA TYR A 753 -23.96 -9.55 -16.25
C TYR A 753 -24.34 -9.11 -14.83
N PHE A 754 -25.61 -8.79 -14.57
CA PHE A 754 -26.04 -8.35 -13.25
C PHE A 754 -26.00 -9.48 -12.20
N SER A 755 -26.23 -10.73 -12.61
CA SER A 755 -26.00 -11.90 -11.73
C SER A 755 -24.53 -12.02 -11.35
N TRP A 756 -23.62 -11.83 -12.30
CA TRP A 756 -22.19 -11.83 -12.03
C TRP A 756 -21.78 -10.69 -11.10
N MET A 757 -22.34 -9.49 -11.26
CA MET A 757 -22.09 -8.36 -10.34
C MET A 757 -22.49 -8.71 -8.90
N ASN A 758 -23.64 -9.39 -8.71
CA ASN A 758 -24.08 -9.85 -7.38
C ASN A 758 -23.14 -10.95 -6.82
N LEU A 759 -22.66 -11.85 -7.68
CA LEU A 759 -21.67 -12.86 -7.31
C LEU A 759 -20.36 -12.19 -6.86
N ALA A 760 -19.81 -11.27 -7.67
CA ALA A 760 -18.59 -10.54 -7.34
C ALA A 760 -18.72 -9.78 -6.02
N GLN A 761 -19.86 -9.10 -5.79
CA GLN A 761 -20.11 -8.36 -4.55
C GLN A 761 -20.09 -9.26 -3.30
N THR A 762 -20.55 -10.51 -3.42
CA THR A 762 -20.70 -11.44 -2.29
C THR A 762 -19.48 -12.35 -2.11
N LYS A 763 -18.87 -12.83 -3.20
CA LYS A 763 -17.80 -13.83 -3.19
C LYS A 763 -16.41 -13.23 -3.30
N TYR A 764 -16.22 -12.14 -4.04
CA TYR A 764 -14.87 -11.61 -4.28
C TYR A 764 -14.35 -10.81 -3.09
N ARG A 765 -13.04 -10.65 -3.03
CA ARG A 765 -12.33 -10.03 -1.92
C ARG A 765 -11.33 -9.02 -2.45
N GLY A 766 -11.07 -7.98 -1.67
CA GLY A 766 -10.11 -6.95 -2.03
C GLY A 766 -9.99 -5.93 -0.89
N GLY A 767 -9.27 -4.85 -1.16
CA GLY A 767 -9.05 -3.77 -0.22
C GLY A 767 -10.32 -3.00 0.13
N ASN A 768 -10.17 -1.99 0.98
CA ASN A 768 -11.29 -1.24 1.55
C ASN A 768 -12.21 -0.59 0.51
N SER A 769 -11.71 -0.27 -0.69
CA SER A 769 -12.50 0.34 -1.79
C SER A 769 -13.12 -0.70 -2.73
N PHE A 770 -12.64 -1.95 -2.73
CA PHE A 770 -13.00 -2.99 -3.71
C PHE A 770 -14.52 -3.19 -3.86
N LYS A 771 -15.23 -3.46 -2.77
CA LYS A 771 -16.69 -3.71 -2.83
C LYS A 771 -17.46 -2.50 -3.32
N LYS A 772 -16.98 -1.29 -3.03
CA LYS A 772 -17.61 -0.05 -3.45
C LYS A 772 -17.44 0.17 -4.95
N PHE A 773 -16.29 -0.20 -5.53
CA PHE A 773 -16.14 -0.21 -6.98
C PHE A 773 -17.10 -1.18 -7.66
N VAL A 774 -17.27 -2.40 -7.12
CA VAL A 774 -18.23 -3.37 -7.67
C VAL A 774 -19.65 -2.79 -7.67
N MET A 775 -20.07 -2.17 -6.57
CA MET A 775 -21.38 -1.50 -6.49
C MET A 775 -21.50 -0.35 -7.49
N GLN A 776 -20.50 0.54 -7.57
CA GLN A 776 -20.53 1.66 -8.52
C GLN A 776 -20.58 1.18 -9.98
N ILE A 777 -19.85 0.12 -10.36
CA ILE A 777 -19.91 -0.46 -11.71
C ILE A 777 -21.32 -0.96 -12.02
N ARG A 778 -21.94 -1.64 -11.06
CA ARG A 778 -23.31 -2.16 -11.16
C ARG A 778 -24.31 -1.02 -11.32
N ASP A 779 -24.20 0.00 -10.48
CA ASP A 779 -25.09 1.16 -10.47
C ASP A 779 -24.98 1.93 -11.80
N ASN A 780 -23.75 2.22 -12.26
CA ASN A 780 -23.53 2.91 -13.55
C ASN A 780 -24.05 2.12 -14.75
N ALA A 781 -23.96 0.79 -14.72
CA ALA A 781 -24.56 -0.04 -15.75
C ALA A 781 -26.08 0.04 -15.71
N SER A 782 -26.68 0.06 -14.52
CA SER A 782 -28.12 0.08 -14.32
C SER A 782 -28.77 1.41 -14.73
N GLU A 783 -28.07 2.54 -14.53
CA GLU A 783 -28.52 3.89 -14.90
C GLU A 783 -28.80 4.05 -16.40
N LYS A 784 -28.18 3.21 -17.24
CA LYS A 784 -28.33 3.21 -18.69
C LYS A 784 -29.47 2.33 -19.21
N LEU A 785 -30.13 1.57 -18.35
CA LEU A 785 -31.19 0.65 -18.75
C LEU A 785 -32.51 1.39 -18.99
N ALA A 786 -33.29 0.94 -19.98
CA ALA A 786 -34.65 1.42 -20.13
C ALA A 786 -35.52 0.91 -18.96
N LYS A 787 -36.60 1.64 -18.63
CA LYS A 787 -37.51 1.27 -17.53
C LYS A 787 -38.09 -0.13 -17.66
N ALA A 788 -38.36 -0.58 -18.90
CA ALA A 788 -38.87 -1.93 -19.16
C ALA A 788 -37.83 -3.01 -18.81
N ASP A 789 -36.57 -2.78 -19.15
CA ASP A 789 -35.48 -3.71 -18.85
C ASP A 789 -35.22 -3.81 -17.34
N LEU A 790 -35.29 -2.68 -16.63
CA LEU A 790 -35.21 -2.66 -15.17
C LEU A 790 -36.33 -3.48 -14.51
N ALA A 791 -37.55 -3.42 -15.06
CA ALA A 791 -38.66 -4.20 -14.55
C ALA A 791 -38.43 -5.70 -14.74
N GLU A 792 -37.89 -6.13 -15.89
CA GLU A 792 -37.57 -7.53 -16.15
C GLU A 792 -36.38 -8.03 -15.29
N LEU A 793 -35.41 -7.16 -14.99
CA LEU A 793 -34.26 -7.49 -14.17
C LEU A 793 -34.51 -7.40 -12.66
N LYS A 794 -35.72 -7.03 -12.21
CA LYS A 794 -36.02 -6.69 -10.81
C LYS A 794 -35.51 -7.72 -9.80
N GLU A 795 -35.74 -9.01 -10.03
CA GLU A 795 -35.31 -10.07 -9.10
C GLU A 795 -33.77 -10.13 -8.95
N ILE A 796 -33.05 -10.01 -10.07
CA ILE A 796 -31.58 -9.95 -10.06
C ILE A 796 -31.12 -8.64 -9.44
N MET A 797 -31.81 -7.53 -9.69
CA MET A 797 -31.49 -6.25 -9.06
C MET A 797 -31.75 -6.24 -7.54
N ASP A 798 -32.65 -7.09 -7.06
CA ASP A 798 -32.91 -7.31 -5.63
C ASP A 798 -31.93 -8.32 -4.99
N GLY A 799 -30.89 -8.75 -5.73
CA GLY A 799 -29.81 -9.62 -5.23
C GLY A 799 -29.90 -11.08 -5.72
N GLY A 800 -30.90 -11.43 -6.53
CA GLY A 800 -31.01 -12.73 -7.18
C GLY A 800 -29.84 -13.02 -8.14
N GLN A 801 -29.65 -14.30 -8.47
CA GLN A 801 -28.60 -14.76 -9.38
C GLN A 801 -29.13 -15.92 -10.22
N ILE A 802 -28.67 -16.04 -11.46
CA ILE A 802 -28.85 -17.28 -12.22
C ILE A 802 -27.91 -18.38 -11.68
N GLU A 803 -28.43 -19.60 -11.55
CA GLU A 803 -27.75 -20.73 -10.91
C GLU A 803 -26.42 -21.08 -11.58
N GLU A 804 -26.33 -20.98 -12.92
CA GLU A 804 -25.11 -21.23 -13.68
C GLU A 804 -23.96 -20.27 -13.32
N VAL A 805 -24.27 -18.99 -13.09
CA VAL A 805 -23.29 -17.98 -12.66
C VAL A 805 -22.86 -18.23 -11.21
N ALA A 806 -23.78 -18.66 -10.35
CA ALA A 806 -23.47 -19.01 -8.96
C ALA A 806 -22.48 -20.19 -8.84
N ASN A 807 -22.40 -21.05 -9.87
CA ASN A 807 -21.54 -22.22 -9.94
C ASN A 807 -20.16 -21.96 -10.59
N LEU A 808 -19.81 -20.70 -10.88
CA LEU A 808 -18.53 -20.31 -11.52
C LEU A 808 -17.29 -20.41 -10.61
N GLU A 809 -17.31 -21.23 -9.56
CA GLU A 809 -16.08 -21.56 -8.81
C GLU A 809 -15.20 -22.49 -9.68
N THR A 810 -14.47 -21.86 -10.62
CA THR A 810 -13.52 -22.39 -11.62
C THR A 810 -14.08 -23.38 -12.65
N THR A 811 -14.09 -22.97 -13.92
CA THR A 811 -14.54 -23.75 -15.10
C THR A 811 -13.52 -24.78 -15.59
N ARG A 812 -12.38 -24.96 -14.90
CA ARG A 812 -11.33 -25.88 -15.34
C ARG A 812 -11.71 -27.33 -15.04
N GLN A 813 -11.71 -28.16 -16.07
CA GLN A 813 -11.97 -29.59 -15.96
C GLN A 813 -10.74 -30.32 -15.40
N PHE A 814 -10.98 -31.49 -14.79
CA PHE A 814 -9.89 -32.40 -14.41
C PHE A 814 -9.09 -32.81 -15.66
N VAL A 815 -7.77 -32.66 -15.60
CA VAL A 815 -6.82 -33.03 -16.66
C VAL A 815 -6.15 -34.35 -16.33
N HIS A 816 -5.41 -34.39 -15.22
CA HIS A 816 -4.63 -35.56 -14.81
C HIS A 816 -4.29 -35.49 -13.31
N ASN A 817 -4.08 -36.65 -12.66
CA ASN A 817 -3.59 -36.69 -11.28
C ASN A 817 -2.06 -36.83 -11.27
N TRP A 818 -1.37 -35.72 -11.55
CA TRP A 818 0.08 -35.67 -11.74
C TRP A 818 0.88 -36.28 -10.59
N GLN A 819 1.83 -37.14 -10.92
CA GLN A 819 2.88 -37.65 -10.05
C GLN A 819 4.22 -36.97 -10.39
N VAL A 820 5.16 -36.98 -9.44
CA VAL A 820 6.49 -36.40 -9.65
C VAL A 820 7.19 -37.05 -10.84
N ASP A 821 7.07 -38.37 -10.98
CA ASP A 821 7.68 -39.15 -12.07
C ASP A 821 7.14 -38.78 -13.46
N ASP A 822 5.92 -38.23 -13.56
CA ASP A 822 5.34 -37.81 -14.82
C ASP A 822 6.04 -36.56 -15.39
N LEU A 823 6.66 -35.74 -14.52
CA LEU A 823 7.14 -34.40 -14.85
C LEU A 823 8.64 -34.20 -14.60
N VAL A 824 9.27 -35.02 -13.77
CA VAL A 824 10.69 -34.88 -13.37
C VAL A 824 11.65 -34.87 -14.56
N GLY A 825 11.40 -35.71 -15.57
CA GLY A 825 12.22 -35.77 -16.79
C GLY A 825 12.13 -34.51 -17.66
N MET A 826 11.14 -33.66 -17.43
CA MET A 826 10.85 -32.46 -18.21
C MET A 826 11.32 -31.17 -17.54
N LEU A 827 11.75 -31.23 -16.27
CA LEU A 827 12.23 -30.08 -15.52
C LEU A 827 13.35 -29.27 -16.21
N PRO A 828 14.29 -29.87 -16.98
CA PRO A 828 15.26 -29.07 -17.73
C PRO A 828 14.64 -28.07 -18.72
N GLN A 829 13.38 -28.27 -19.12
CA GLN A 829 12.67 -27.39 -20.05
C GLN A 829 12.18 -26.09 -19.40
N VAL A 830 12.23 -25.97 -18.07
CA VAL A 830 11.80 -24.75 -17.37
C VAL A 830 12.83 -23.61 -17.45
N GLU A 831 13.99 -23.86 -18.07
CA GLU A 831 15.09 -22.89 -18.21
C GLU A 831 14.99 -22.01 -19.47
N SER A 832 14.14 -22.35 -20.44
CA SER A 832 13.97 -21.57 -21.69
C SER A 832 12.68 -21.92 -22.44
N GLY A 833 12.22 -21.01 -23.31
CA GLY A 833 11.06 -21.22 -24.18
C GLY A 833 9.72 -21.38 -23.46
N ARG A 834 9.63 -20.96 -22.18
CA ARG A 834 8.41 -20.98 -21.36
C ARG A 834 7.61 -19.69 -21.55
N SER A 835 6.37 -19.66 -21.08
CA SER A 835 5.51 -18.48 -21.13
C SER A 835 5.28 -17.90 -19.74
N PHE A 836 5.71 -16.66 -19.54
CA PHE A 836 5.48 -15.91 -18.29
C PHE A 836 3.99 -15.83 -17.95
N GLU A 837 3.18 -15.42 -18.92
CA GLU A 837 1.75 -15.21 -18.73
C GLU A 837 1.00 -16.51 -18.44
N LYS A 838 1.32 -17.60 -19.15
CA LYS A 838 0.73 -18.91 -18.84
C LYS A 838 1.10 -19.40 -17.45
N GLY A 839 2.34 -19.15 -17.01
CA GLY A 839 2.79 -19.50 -15.68
C GLY A 839 2.07 -18.70 -14.58
N ARG A 840 1.87 -17.39 -14.80
CA ARG A 840 1.05 -16.54 -13.92
C ARG A 840 -0.39 -17.04 -13.82
N VAL A 841 -1.00 -17.34 -14.97
CA VAL A 841 -2.37 -17.89 -15.03
C VAL A 841 -2.46 -19.24 -14.32
N ALA A 842 -1.47 -20.12 -14.53
CA ALA A 842 -1.41 -21.42 -13.86
C ALA A 842 -1.26 -21.29 -12.33
N PHE A 843 -0.53 -20.29 -11.84
CA PHE A 843 -0.38 -20.00 -10.41
C PHE A 843 -1.72 -19.63 -9.76
N GLU A 844 -2.53 -18.86 -10.45
CA GLU A 844 -3.87 -18.49 -9.98
C GLU A 844 -4.88 -19.64 -10.13
N ALA A 845 -4.82 -20.37 -11.25
CA ALA A 845 -5.67 -21.53 -11.53
C ALA A 845 -5.47 -22.65 -10.50
N ALA A 846 -4.21 -22.91 -10.10
CA ALA A 846 -3.86 -23.83 -9.02
C ALA A 846 -4.18 -23.25 -7.62
N GLN A 847 -4.82 -22.08 -7.55
CA GLN A 847 -5.23 -21.38 -6.33
C GLN A 847 -4.07 -21.06 -5.38
N CYS A 848 -2.82 -21.06 -5.88
CA CYS A 848 -1.64 -20.76 -5.08
C CYS A 848 -1.78 -19.36 -4.45
N ALA A 849 -2.29 -18.39 -5.21
CA ALA A 849 -2.53 -17.02 -4.77
C ALA A 849 -3.52 -16.88 -3.60
N LYS A 850 -4.37 -17.88 -3.30
CA LYS A 850 -5.28 -17.82 -2.12
C LYS A 850 -4.51 -17.89 -0.81
N CYS A 851 -3.40 -18.65 -0.80
CA CYS A 851 -2.62 -18.90 0.41
C CYS A 851 -1.26 -18.21 0.37
N HIS A 852 -0.63 -18.13 -0.80
CA HIS A 852 0.73 -17.65 -0.98
C HIS A 852 0.78 -16.25 -1.56
N ARG A 853 1.80 -15.51 -1.12
CA ARG A 853 2.21 -14.28 -1.77
C ARG A 853 3.24 -14.58 -2.86
N PHE A 854 3.15 -13.89 -3.99
CA PHE A 854 4.10 -13.95 -5.08
C PHE A 854 4.15 -12.61 -5.80
N ALA A 855 5.36 -12.03 -5.98
CA ALA A 855 5.57 -10.71 -6.56
C ALA A 855 4.64 -9.63 -5.94
N GLY A 856 4.49 -9.66 -4.61
CA GLY A 856 3.66 -8.70 -3.88
C GLY A 856 2.14 -8.95 -3.93
N GLN A 857 1.67 -9.99 -4.62
CA GLN A 857 0.25 -10.31 -4.79
C GLN A 857 -0.13 -11.64 -4.14
N GLY A 858 -1.39 -11.82 -3.74
CA GLY A 858 -1.91 -13.07 -3.15
C GLY A 858 -2.11 -13.04 -1.62
N GLY A 859 -2.31 -14.23 -1.04
CA GLY A 859 -2.64 -14.45 0.37
C GLY A 859 -1.42 -14.56 1.30
N GLY A 860 -1.66 -14.59 2.62
CA GLY A 860 -0.62 -14.67 3.65
C GLY A 860 -0.71 -15.89 4.56
N THR A 861 -1.52 -16.89 4.19
CA THR A 861 -1.70 -18.11 5.00
C THR A 861 -0.48 -19.02 4.89
N GLY A 862 0.07 -19.17 3.68
CA GLY A 862 1.29 -19.89 3.35
C GLY A 862 2.51 -18.96 3.18
N PRO A 863 3.70 -19.52 2.94
CA PRO A 863 4.92 -18.75 2.73
C PRO A 863 4.87 -17.88 1.47
N ASP A 864 5.63 -16.79 1.50
CA ASP A 864 5.91 -15.99 0.30
C ASP A 864 6.78 -16.79 -0.67
N LEU A 865 6.30 -16.94 -1.90
CA LEU A 865 6.91 -17.71 -2.97
C LEU A 865 7.76 -16.85 -3.91
N THR A 866 7.81 -15.53 -3.77
CA THR A 866 8.53 -14.62 -4.68
C THR A 866 10.01 -15.05 -4.83
N GLY A 867 10.66 -15.41 -3.73
CA GLY A 867 12.05 -15.88 -3.74
C GLY A 867 12.21 -17.41 -3.79
N VAL A 868 11.20 -18.18 -4.22
CA VAL A 868 11.26 -19.65 -4.16
C VAL A 868 12.32 -20.22 -5.12
N GLY A 869 12.47 -19.63 -6.32
CA GLY A 869 13.48 -20.04 -7.30
C GLY A 869 14.93 -19.91 -6.85
N ASN A 870 15.22 -18.92 -6.01
CA ASN A 870 16.55 -18.70 -5.45
C ASN A 870 16.89 -19.65 -4.29
N ARG A 871 15.86 -20.25 -3.67
CA ARG A 871 16.01 -21.10 -2.48
C ARG A 871 15.99 -22.59 -2.80
N PHE A 872 15.29 -22.99 -3.86
CA PHE A 872 15.02 -24.39 -4.14
C PHE A 872 15.16 -24.74 -5.62
N ALA A 873 15.69 -25.94 -5.89
CA ALA A 873 15.77 -26.48 -7.25
C ALA A 873 14.36 -26.79 -7.81
N PRO A 874 14.17 -26.82 -9.16
CA PRO A 874 12.88 -27.08 -9.79
C PRO A 874 12.18 -28.36 -9.28
N LEU A 875 12.96 -29.42 -9.04
CA LEU A 875 12.42 -30.69 -8.52
C LEU A 875 11.77 -30.51 -7.15
N TYR A 876 12.39 -29.75 -6.25
CA TYR A 876 11.82 -29.50 -4.93
C TYR A 876 10.51 -28.72 -5.03
N VAL A 877 10.44 -27.72 -5.91
CA VAL A 877 9.21 -26.94 -6.14
C VAL A 877 8.09 -27.83 -6.68
N LEU A 878 8.39 -28.69 -7.66
CA LEU A 878 7.46 -29.68 -8.20
C LEU A 878 6.98 -30.67 -7.12
N GLU A 879 7.90 -31.23 -6.34
CA GLU A 879 7.58 -32.14 -5.25
C GLU A 879 6.70 -31.49 -4.18
N ALA A 880 6.96 -30.23 -3.82
CA ALA A 880 6.15 -29.50 -2.84
C ALA A 880 4.72 -29.25 -3.33
N MET A 881 4.51 -29.07 -4.64
CA MET A 881 3.18 -28.86 -5.21
C MET A 881 2.38 -30.17 -5.36
N ILE A 882 3.04 -31.28 -5.70
CA ILE A 882 2.38 -32.60 -5.87
C ILE A 882 2.20 -33.31 -4.53
N LEU A 883 3.19 -33.22 -3.65
CA LEU A 883 3.27 -33.92 -2.37
C LEU A 883 3.40 -32.91 -1.20
N PRO A 884 2.40 -32.03 -0.98
CA PRO A 884 2.49 -30.96 0.01
C PRO A 884 2.69 -31.45 1.45
N SER A 885 2.33 -32.70 1.74
CA SER A 885 2.53 -33.35 3.06
C SER A 885 3.87 -34.08 3.21
N LYS A 886 4.72 -34.16 2.17
CA LYS A 886 6.01 -34.88 2.22
C LYS A 886 6.99 -34.23 3.20
N VAL A 887 7.06 -32.90 3.18
CA VAL A 887 7.86 -32.08 4.09
C VAL A 887 7.04 -30.84 4.44
N VAL A 888 6.62 -30.73 5.70
CA VAL A 888 5.90 -29.57 6.21
C VAL A 888 6.82 -28.81 7.17
N SER A 889 7.07 -27.53 6.90
CA SER A 889 7.88 -26.68 7.78
C SER A 889 7.21 -26.51 9.13
N ASP A 890 7.99 -26.53 10.22
CA ASP A 890 7.52 -26.31 11.60
C ASP A 890 6.73 -25.00 11.76
N GLN A 891 6.99 -24.00 10.93
CA GLN A 891 6.26 -22.73 10.93
C GLN A 891 4.82 -22.85 10.39
N TYR A 892 4.55 -23.88 9.60
CA TYR A 892 3.29 -24.08 8.86
C TYR A 892 2.61 -25.42 9.18
N VAL A 893 3.20 -26.24 10.05
CA VAL A 893 2.66 -27.55 10.44
C VAL A 893 1.47 -27.37 11.38
N ASN A 894 0.40 -28.12 11.14
CA ASN A 894 -0.70 -28.20 12.08
C ASN A 894 -0.33 -29.12 13.24
N THR A 895 -0.85 -28.81 14.41
CA THR A 895 -0.69 -29.63 15.60
C THR A 895 -2.03 -30.31 15.91
N ILE A 896 -1.97 -31.60 16.22
CA ILE A 896 -3.07 -32.41 16.72
C ILE A 896 -2.97 -32.37 18.24
N PHE A 897 -3.99 -31.79 18.86
CA PHE A 897 -4.17 -31.73 20.30
C PHE A 897 -5.22 -32.76 20.71
N GLN A 898 -4.91 -33.54 21.72
CA GLN A 898 -5.83 -34.42 22.40
C GLN A 898 -6.04 -33.87 23.81
N THR A 899 -7.28 -33.54 24.15
CA THR A 899 -7.62 -33.01 25.48
C THR A 899 -7.87 -34.12 26.49
N ASP A 900 -7.84 -33.77 27.78
CA ASP A 900 -8.19 -34.65 28.91
C ASP A 900 -9.66 -35.14 28.87
N THR A 901 -10.54 -34.40 28.19
CA THR A 901 -11.92 -34.80 27.87
C THR A 901 -12.02 -35.80 26.72
N GLY A 902 -10.92 -36.07 26.01
CA GLY A 902 -10.85 -36.96 24.85
C GLY A 902 -11.18 -36.30 23.51
N ASP A 903 -11.33 -34.97 23.47
CA ASP A 903 -11.57 -34.23 22.23
C ASP A 903 -10.28 -34.09 21.41
N ILE A 904 -10.40 -34.11 20.08
CA ILE A 904 -9.28 -33.92 19.16
C ILE A 904 -9.46 -32.59 18.42
N LEU A 905 -8.52 -31.67 18.61
CA LEU A 905 -8.41 -30.44 17.83
C LEU A 905 -7.21 -30.53 16.88
N VAL A 906 -7.40 -30.16 15.61
CA VAL A 906 -6.31 -30.05 14.64
C VAL A 906 -6.23 -28.60 14.16
N GLY A 907 -5.06 -27.99 14.27
CA GLY A 907 -4.86 -26.64 13.75
C GLY A 907 -3.46 -26.10 13.99
N ARG A 908 -3.16 -24.95 13.39
CA ARG A 908 -1.85 -24.31 13.49
C ARG A 908 -1.74 -23.51 14.77
N ILE A 909 -0.66 -23.71 15.54
CA ILE A 909 -0.35 -22.82 16.67
C ILE A 909 0.02 -21.45 16.08
N ILE A 910 -0.76 -20.43 16.40
CA ILE A 910 -0.50 -19.04 15.98
C ILE A 910 0.28 -18.30 17.07
N SER A 911 0.02 -18.62 18.33
CA SER A 911 0.77 -18.14 19.48
C SER A 911 0.72 -19.15 20.62
N GLU A 912 1.75 -19.11 21.46
CA GLU A 912 1.90 -19.91 22.66
C GLU A 912 2.25 -18.99 23.83
N THR A 913 1.67 -19.25 25.00
CA THR A 913 2.04 -18.63 26.28
C THR A 913 2.44 -19.73 27.28
N ASP A 914 2.80 -19.35 28.51
CA ASP A 914 3.14 -20.34 29.55
C ASP A 914 1.97 -21.30 29.86
N ASP A 915 0.71 -20.85 29.73
CA ASP A 915 -0.47 -21.58 30.15
C ASP A 915 -1.38 -22.09 29.00
N GLU A 916 -1.28 -21.53 27.78
CA GLU A 916 -2.21 -21.87 26.67
C GLU A 916 -1.58 -21.81 25.27
N TYR A 917 -2.19 -22.56 24.33
CA TYR A 917 -2.00 -22.45 22.88
C TYR A 917 -3.18 -21.73 22.23
N GLN A 918 -2.91 -20.79 21.31
CA GLN A 918 -3.93 -20.28 20.39
C GLN A 918 -3.76 -20.97 19.03
N VAL A 919 -4.79 -21.72 18.67
CA VAL A 919 -4.79 -22.65 17.54
C VAL A 919 -5.77 -22.17 16.49
N ARG A 920 -5.32 -22.09 15.24
CA ARG A 920 -6.19 -21.83 14.10
C ARG A 920 -6.56 -23.13 13.43
N SER A 921 -7.83 -23.49 13.49
CA SER A 921 -8.35 -24.79 13.02
C SER A 921 -8.49 -24.91 11.49
N GLY A 922 -8.02 -23.93 10.72
CA GLY A 922 -7.96 -24.01 9.26
C GLY A 922 -7.35 -22.78 8.57
N PRO A 923 -6.99 -22.90 7.28
CA PRO A 923 -6.20 -21.89 6.55
C PRO A 923 -6.90 -20.53 6.39
N PHE A 924 -8.23 -20.49 6.51
CA PHE A 924 -9.06 -19.28 6.38
C PHE A 924 -9.93 -19.01 7.61
N ALA A 925 -9.73 -19.76 8.71
CA ALA A 925 -10.48 -19.56 9.94
C ALA A 925 -10.14 -18.19 10.53
N LYS A 926 -11.17 -17.37 10.75
CA LYS A 926 -11.03 -16.01 11.32
C LYS A 926 -10.84 -16.03 12.83
N GLU A 927 -11.33 -17.08 13.48
CA GLU A 927 -11.30 -17.26 14.92
C GLU A 927 -10.17 -18.21 15.32
N LEU A 928 -9.50 -17.90 16.42
CA LEU A 928 -8.50 -18.76 17.04
C LEU A 928 -9.15 -19.49 18.21
N THR A 929 -8.96 -20.81 18.28
CA THR A 929 -9.37 -21.65 19.39
C THR A 929 -8.27 -21.60 20.45
N VAL A 930 -8.64 -21.26 21.68
CA VAL A 930 -7.72 -21.30 22.83
C VAL A 930 -7.77 -22.69 23.45
N LEU A 931 -6.61 -23.33 23.61
CA LEU A 931 -6.44 -24.59 24.34
C LEU A 931 -5.52 -24.36 25.54
N LYS A 932 -5.99 -24.64 26.75
CA LYS A 932 -5.09 -24.59 27.91
C LYS A 932 -4.19 -25.81 27.95
N LYS A 933 -2.93 -25.61 28.35
CA LYS A 933 -1.94 -26.68 28.38
C LYS A 933 -2.23 -27.74 29.44
N ASP A 934 -2.89 -27.37 30.54
CA ASP A 934 -3.32 -28.28 31.59
C ASP A 934 -4.52 -29.16 31.20
N GLU A 935 -5.24 -28.78 30.15
CA GLU A 935 -6.36 -29.53 29.56
C GLU A 935 -5.91 -30.43 28.38
N ILE A 936 -4.60 -30.48 28.05
CA ILE A 936 -4.05 -31.27 26.93
C ILE A 936 -3.35 -32.54 27.45
N ASP A 937 -3.94 -33.69 27.16
CA ASP A 937 -3.39 -35.03 27.43
C ASP A 937 -2.29 -35.44 26.44
N GLY A 938 -2.32 -34.91 25.21
CA GLY A 938 -1.33 -35.26 24.19
C GLY A 938 -1.25 -34.26 23.04
N MET A 939 -0.04 -34.06 22.52
CA MET A 939 0.22 -33.17 21.40
C MET A 939 1.17 -33.83 20.41
N LYS A 940 0.84 -33.78 19.12
CA LYS A 940 1.75 -34.22 18.04
C LYS A 940 1.54 -33.40 16.77
N HIS A 941 2.58 -33.26 15.96
CA HIS A 941 2.44 -32.65 14.65
C HIS A 941 1.58 -33.51 13.71
N SER A 942 0.74 -32.84 12.93
CA SER A 942 -0.03 -33.43 11.85
C SER A 942 0.93 -33.83 10.72
N PRO A 943 0.89 -35.09 10.24
CA PRO A 943 1.63 -35.47 9.05
C PRO A 943 1.01 -34.88 7.77
N GLN A 944 -0.14 -34.22 7.85
CA GLN A 944 -0.87 -33.64 6.72
C GLN A 944 -0.70 -32.12 6.67
N SER A 945 -0.38 -31.61 5.48
CA SER A 945 -0.25 -30.18 5.19
C SER A 945 -1.60 -29.47 5.09
N GLU A 946 -1.63 -28.16 5.41
CA GLU A 946 -2.77 -27.28 5.10
C GLU A 946 -2.88 -26.97 3.60
N MET A 947 -1.80 -27.13 2.83
CA MET A 947 -1.83 -27.00 1.38
C MET A 947 -2.56 -28.23 0.78
N PRO A 948 -3.66 -28.02 0.03
CA PRO A 948 -4.40 -29.13 -0.55
C PRO A 948 -3.56 -29.94 -1.54
N SER A 949 -3.79 -31.25 -1.59
CA SER A 949 -3.29 -32.11 -2.66
C SER A 949 -4.13 -31.92 -3.94
N GLY A 950 -3.53 -32.20 -5.10
CA GLY A 950 -4.24 -32.18 -6.38
C GLY A 950 -4.49 -30.78 -6.95
N LEU A 951 -3.80 -29.75 -6.46
CA LEU A 951 -3.91 -28.37 -6.98
C LEU A 951 -3.52 -28.26 -8.46
N LEU A 952 -2.65 -29.16 -8.94
CA LEU A 952 -2.23 -29.19 -10.34
C LEU A 952 -3.17 -30.01 -11.23
N ASN A 953 -4.21 -30.65 -10.68
CA ASN A 953 -4.99 -31.66 -11.42
C ASN A 953 -5.81 -31.08 -12.57
N THR A 954 -6.03 -29.77 -12.58
CA THR A 954 -6.71 -29.04 -13.65
C THR A 954 -5.74 -28.33 -14.59
N LEU A 955 -4.43 -28.50 -14.39
CA LEU A 955 -3.37 -27.96 -15.24
C LEU A 955 -2.89 -29.04 -16.22
N THR A 956 -2.56 -28.61 -17.43
CA THR A 956 -1.81 -29.38 -18.41
C THR A 956 -0.32 -29.44 -18.06
N GLN A 957 0.40 -30.37 -18.68
CA GLN A 957 1.85 -30.51 -18.51
C GLN A 957 2.60 -29.19 -18.78
N GLU A 958 2.29 -28.51 -19.89
CA GLU A 958 2.94 -27.26 -20.28
C GLU A 958 2.66 -26.13 -19.29
N GLU A 959 1.42 -26.05 -18.77
CA GLU A 959 1.08 -25.07 -17.74
C GLU A 959 1.82 -25.30 -16.43
N ILE A 960 2.12 -26.57 -16.07
CA ILE A 960 2.92 -26.87 -14.88
C ILE A 960 4.39 -26.46 -15.09
N LEU A 961 4.94 -26.67 -16.29
CA LEU A 961 6.29 -26.21 -16.62
C LEU A 961 6.37 -24.67 -16.65
N ASP A 962 5.37 -24.00 -17.22
CA ASP A 962 5.25 -22.55 -17.21
C ASP A 962 5.08 -22.01 -15.77
N LEU A 963 4.29 -22.68 -14.92
CA LEU A 963 4.14 -22.34 -13.49
C LEU A 963 5.47 -22.43 -12.74
N ILE A 964 6.24 -23.50 -12.95
CA ILE A 964 7.56 -23.66 -12.32
C ILE A 964 8.52 -22.57 -12.81
N ALA A 965 8.55 -22.27 -14.10
CA ALA A 965 9.37 -21.18 -14.65
C ALA A 965 8.97 -19.82 -14.08
N TYR A 966 7.66 -19.53 -14.00
CA TYR A 966 7.12 -18.34 -13.37
C TYR A 966 7.56 -18.19 -11.92
N LEU A 967 7.36 -19.23 -11.09
CA LEU A 967 7.80 -19.25 -9.69
C LEU A 967 9.31 -19.05 -9.55
N ARG A 968 10.11 -19.61 -10.47
CA ARG A 968 11.57 -19.50 -10.44
C ARG A 968 12.07 -18.10 -10.80
N SER A 969 11.41 -17.45 -11.75
CA SER A 969 11.76 -16.11 -12.21
C SER A 969 11.46 -14.99 -11.20
N ALA A 970 10.87 -15.31 -10.04
CA ALA A 970 10.37 -14.34 -9.08
C ALA A 970 9.35 -13.34 -9.66
N GLY A 971 8.69 -13.69 -10.78
CA GLY A 971 7.78 -12.79 -11.48
C GLY A 971 8.48 -11.84 -12.46
N ASN A 972 9.75 -12.07 -12.80
CA ASN A 972 10.46 -11.30 -13.80
C ASN A 972 10.16 -11.80 -15.23
N GLU A 973 9.34 -11.05 -15.98
CA GLU A 973 8.99 -11.39 -17.38
C GLU A 973 10.19 -11.41 -18.34
N ASN A 974 11.32 -10.78 -17.96
CA ASN A 974 12.54 -10.71 -18.77
C ASN A 974 13.56 -11.83 -18.48
N ASP A 975 13.21 -12.78 -17.60
CA ASP A 975 14.05 -13.92 -17.26
C ASP A 975 14.40 -14.77 -18.51
N ALA A 976 15.57 -15.43 -18.48
CA ALA A 976 16.00 -16.31 -19.57
C ALA A 976 15.00 -17.43 -19.86
N ALA A 977 14.24 -17.88 -18.85
CA ALA A 977 13.19 -18.88 -18.99
C ALA A 977 12.12 -18.53 -20.04
N PHE A 978 11.87 -17.24 -20.28
CA PHE A 978 10.82 -16.75 -21.19
C PHE A 978 11.34 -16.27 -22.54
N LYS A 979 12.66 -16.37 -22.76
CA LYS A 979 13.27 -16.07 -24.05
C LYS A 979 13.06 -17.25 -25.00
N LYS A 980 12.69 -16.93 -26.24
CA LYS A 980 12.47 -17.89 -27.33
C LYS A 980 13.77 -18.41 -27.93
#